data_AF-A0A5K3FJS1-F1
#
_entry.id   AF-A0A5K3FJS1-F1
#
_cell.length_a   1.000
_cell.length_b   1.000
_cell.length_c   1.000
_cell.angle_alpha   90.00
_cell.angle_beta   90.00
_cell.angle_gamma   90.00
#
_symmetry.space_group_name_H-M   'P 1'
#
loop_
_entity.id
_entity.type
_entity.pdbx_description
1 polymer ?
#
loop_
_entity_poly.entity_id
_entity_poly.type
_entity_poly.pdbx_seq_one_letter_code
_entity_poly.pdbx_strand_id
1 'polypeptide(L)'
;MVTPISNLIQILVQQSNSPFTKSCPTLLTLLDVFLEVLQELDSFIFSRQVQLTPEELTKATLIKDTMRVTCLPSIIQMLIQVLKGLQVNQAREFELICFSLQVIGLYALWIDIKLVVNEEFVNILRTLVQCTEPKLHQSLCLLLKGLVTKGMASFPDKLSLILSLWPELLQPLLNSPCIAKVLAFNSPSQNPVNGIAEEDADDVVGLLQEFSSLFGSVGYNLTEAYRALVLSNAPIPSNTIDTSVFSQPTSNWQAAVDQCLDKLEAVADIAISLLAYSDSDVSQGVVMFIGDYLGLLKNNQLDTFPAKPQAKAATLSNGAGGLSQEKSKVLLDLTSDRLYRLQRLLGILMEKIKYPNDAGAEDLEEFEEDRHEYLTIVRSIARIDGGLVLDAIQSFLQHILLQLPTSMGAKDAGSEALSRLEACLFLFFSIGEFYKAPRNDHFAQGYVYSAKMNELMTNICCSNVSSIEFFPVQLDFFEIIGRYDKFFNSSSKLLYEVLAAFLDARGLRNPNVKVRCRCAYLFSRFVKSHKSMLAPHAEQILQQLEGLLPLDPTPQTPESKGINGFAKPPSVPTATGGGLFSITEQSFLYESSANLILARQTNTEGGHETAQLFAMLLRPILLQFPQLVRLLAGEKDPELAEARGIVVKQAADLITRTTRVMSAQTPPQAELVHIFMEILNVMVGSLALLPTAPGSPGRTSACAGIRAFLHRLIGSIGPECNVVVKTGVGGGGGGGSGGDGVSQEGSTASNLLLLALSTVVPQLIDVHSGPSIPAGDPDIRWRELREHMPLFSQVAARYKDRSVPFLTECLPPLIAATLNALAEPLHESQLVAIEERKSLRRGLLQMLYGIGQVLPQGVLVALGSDAASVLASIVSLIEACLEADDAVGMKAGFSFFVGCITNFGGDEAFYKEFLLPHLLPLAFLCPARPAFRLTDAQFSLALNEAASCVFAINSAKGEVFQQYLRQNFLPQQNLSTQYIELYMNRLLTSSLPEFQEFVKNFYSSFH
;
A
#
# COMPACT_ATOMS: atom_id res chain seq x y z
N MET A 1 30.81 -40.04 -12.74
CA MET A 1 31.48 -39.04 -13.60
C MET A 1 32.67 -38.35 -12.93
N VAL A 2 32.64 -38.08 -11.62
CA VAL A 2 33.72 -37.35 -10.91
C VAL A 2 35.05 -38.12 -10.83
N THR A 3 35.02 -39.44 -10.64
CA THR A 3 36.21 -40.29 -10.53
C THR A 3 37.08 -40.37 -11.79
N PRO A 4 36.55 -40.56 -13.01
CA PRO A 4 37.38 -40.54 -14.22
C PRO A 4 37.95 -39.16 -14.53
N ILE A 5 37.22 -38.06 -14.26
CA ILE A 5 37.69 -36.68 -14.49
C ILE A 5 38.80 -36.31 -13.49
N SER A 6 38.63 -36.64 -12.20
CA SER A 6 39.64 -36.43 -11.15
C SER A 6 40.94 -37.19 -11.44
N ASN A 7 40.85 -38.44 -11.92
CA ASN A 7 42.01 -39.24 -12.28
C ASN A 7 42.72 -38.70 -13.53
N LEU A 8 41.98 -38.21 -14.53
CA LEU A 8 42.56 -37.60 -15.73
C LEU A 8 43.31 -36.30 -15.42
N ILE A 9 42.79 -35.49 -14.51
CA ILE A 9 43.36 -34.20 -14.12
C ILE A 9 44.60 -34.39 -13.23
N GLN A 10 44.60 -35.35 -12.29
CA GLN A 10 45.80 -35.71 -11.52
C GLN A 10 46.97 -36.14 -12.42
N ILE A 11 46.69 -36.89 -13.49
CA ILE A 11 47.70 -37.33 -14.47
C ILE A 11 48.28 -36.14 -15.25
N LEU A 12 47.50 -35.09 -15.49
CA LEU A 12 47.90 -33.94 -16.32
C LEU A 12 48.58 -32.81 -15.52
N VAL A 13 48.16 -32.57 -14.27
CA VAL A 13 48.86 -31.65 -13.35
C VAL A 13 50.31 -32.10 -13.12
N GLN A 14 50.56 -33.40 -13.11
CA GLN A 14 51.90 -33.98 -13.04
C GLN A 14 52.75 -33.79 -14.32
N GLN A 15 52.14 -33.41 -15.45
CA GLN A 15 52.83 -33.29 -16.75
C GLN A 15 53.04 -31.84 -17.23
N SER A 16 52.53 -30.83 -16.53
CA SER A 16 52.43 -29.46 -17.08
C SER A 16 53.54 -28.50 -16.59
N ASN A 17 54.58 -28.33 -17.42
CA ASN A 17 55.39 -27.10 -17.50
C ASN A 17 55.06 -26.29 -18.79
N SER A 18 54.01 -26.66 -19.52
CA SER A 18 53.55 -26.04 -20.77
C SER A 18 52.08 -25.62 -20.67
N PRO A 19 51.64 -24.56 -21.37
CA PRO A 19 50.23 -24.12 -21.36
C PRO A 19 49.26 -25.20 -21.85
N PHE A 20 48.09 -25.31 -21.21
CA PHE A 20 47.12 -26.40 -21.42
C PHE A 20 46.46 -26.35 -22.81
N THR A 21 46.28 -25.16 -23.38
CA THR A 21 45.73 -24.96 -24.75
C THR A 21 46.49 -25.70 -25.84
N LYS A 22 47.81 -25.88 -25.71
CA LYS A 22 48.61 -26.60 -26.70
C LYS A 22 48.64 -28.10 -26.47
N SER A 23 48.37 -28.55 -25.24
CA SER A 23 48.56 -29.95 -24.84
C SER A 23 47.26 -30.77 -24.82
N CYS A 24 46.08 -30.19 -24.53
CA CYS A 24 44.81 -30.94 -24.37
C CYS A 24 43.53 -30.09 -24.61
N PRO A 25 43.15 -29.76 -25.87
CA PRO A 25 41.97 -28.92 -26.17
C PRO A 25 40.62 -29.56 -25.79
N THR A 26 40.51 -30.88 -25.84
CA THR A 26 39.28 -31.63 -25.47
C THR A 26 38.97 -31.51 -23.99
N LEU A 27 40.00 -31.43 -23.13
CA LEU A 27 39.81 -31.30 -21.69
C LEU A 27 39.24 -29.93 -21.32
N LEU A 28 39.70 -28.87 -21.99
CA LEU A 28 39.16 -27.52 -21.80
C LEU A 28 37.67 -27.49 -22.15
N THR A 29 37.26 -28.16 -23.23
CA THR A 29 35.83 -28.27 -23.60
C THR A 29 35.02 -29.07 -22.59
N LEU A 30 35.59 -30.15 -22.04
CA LEU A 30 34.93 -30.93 -20.99
C LEU A 30 34.78 -30.13 -19.69
N LEU A 31 35.75 -29.27 -19.39
CA LEU A 31 35.68 -28.37 -18.24
C LEU A 31 34.62 -27.29 -18.45
N ASP A 32 34.54 -26.67 -19.63
CA ASP A 32 33.49 -25.72 -20.01
C ASP A 32 32.10 -26.33 -19.73
N VAL A 33 31.82 -27.49 -20.34
CA VAL A 33 30.54 -28.21 -20.17
C VAL A 33 30.28 -28.59 -18.70
N PHE A 34 31.33 -28.98 -17.97
CA PHE A 34 31.17 -29.35 -16.57
C PHE A 34 30.80 -28.14 -15.70
N LEU A 35 31.40 -26.97 -15.94
CA LEU A 35 31.07 -25.73 -15.24
C LEU A 35 29.65 -25.26 -15.58
N GLU A 36 29.22 -25.36 -16.84
CA GLU A 36 27.83 -25.08 -17.27
C GLU A 36 26.82 -25.94 -16.50
N VAL A 37 27.09 -27.25 -16.38
CA VAL A 37 26.21 -28.16 -15.63
C VAL A 37 26.12 -27.75 -14.15
N LEU A 38 27.22 -27.31 -13.53
CA LEU A 38 27.20 -26.85 -12.15
C LEU A 38 26.42 -25.53 -12.00
N GLN A 39 26.57 -24.60 -12.94
CA GLN A 39 25.83 -23.34 -12.93
C GLN A 39 24.31 -23.58 -13.08
N GLU A 40 23.91 -24.47 -13.99
CA GLU A 40 22.48 -24.82 -14.19
C GLU A 40 21.87 -25.57 -13.00
N LEU A 41 22.67 -26.38 -12.30
CA LEU A 41 22.22 -26.99 -11.05
C LEU A 41 21.90 -25.95 -9.99
N ASP A 42 22.67 -24.86 -9.93
CA ASP A 42 22.40 -23.77 -9.01
C ASP A 42 21.16 -22.98 -9.41
N SER A 43 21.03 -22.59 -10.68
CA SER A 43 19.91 -21.78 -11.21
C SER A 43 18.55 -22.43 -10.97
N PHE A 44 18.44 -23.76 -11.11
CA PHE A 44 17.16 -24.48 -11.04
C PHE A 44 16.86 -25.12 -9.68
N ILE A 45 17.87 -25.46 -8.88
CA ILE A 45 17.67 -26.32 -7.70
C ILE A 45 18.19 -25.67 -6.41
N PHE A 46 19.35 -25.00 -6.47
CA PHE A 46 20.05 -24.60 -5.25
C PHE A 46 19.93 -23.12 -4.88
N SER A 47 19.71 -22.24 -5.86
CA SER A 47 19.55 -20.81 -5.63
C SER A 47 18.37 -20.54 -4.70
N ARG A 48 18.56 -19.58 -3.79
CA ARG A 48 17.51 -19.15 -2.85
C ARG A 48 16.36 -18.43 -3.54
N GLN A 49 16.54 -17.99 -4.78
CA GLN A 49 15.54 -17.28 -5.57
C GLN A 49 14.55 -18.22 -6.26
N VAL A 50 14.83 -19.54 -6.26
CA VAL A 50 13.93 -20.53 -6.85
C VAL A 50 12.71 -20.74 -5.94
N GLN A 51 11.52 -20.53 -6.48
CA GLN A 51 10.26 -20.78 -5.78
C GLN A 51 9.96 -22.29 -5.80
N LEU A 52 10.40 -22.99 -4.75
CA LEU A 52 10.17 -24.43 -4.57
C LEU A 52 8.95 -24.67 -3.67
N THR A 53 8.15 -25.68 -4.00
CA THR A 53 7.14 -26.22 -3.08
C THR A 53 7.81 -26.80 -1.82
N PRO A 54 7.08 -26.98 -0.70
CA PRO A 54 7.65 -27.56 0.52
C PRO A 54 8.29 -28.94 0.31
N GLU A 55 7.71 -29.75 -0.57
CA GLU A 55 8.24 -31.07 -0.93
C GLU A 55 9.53 -30.97 -1.75
N GLU A 56 9.58 -30.07 -2.73
CA GLU A 56 10.77 -29.84 -3.55
C GLU A 56 11.93 -29.25 -2.75
N LEU A 57 11.65 -28.33 -1.83
CA LEU A 57 12.65 -27.77 -0.93
C LEU A 57 13.31 -28.86 -0.07
N THR A 58 12.52 -29.82 0.41
CA THR A 58 13.01 -30.97 1.17
C THR A 58 13.94 -31.83 0.33
N LYS A 59 13.57 -32.10 -0.94
CA LYS A 59 14.40 -32.86 -1.89
C LYS A 59 15.69 -32.11 -2.25
N ALA A 60 15.61 -30.81 -2.52
CA ALA A 60 16.77 -29.97 -2.84
C ALA A 60 17.79 -29.94 -1.68
N THR A 61 17.30 -29.88 -0.44
CA THR A 61 18.13 -29.95 0.77
C THR A 61 18.86 -31.30 0.86
N LEU A 62 18.16 -32.41 0.61
CA LEU A 62 18.76 -33.75 0.59
C LEU A 62 19.86 -33.88 -0.49
N ILE A 63 19.64 -33.31 -1.68
CA ILE A 63 20.64 -33.31 -2.76
C ILE A 63 21.89 -32.53 -2.31
N LYS A 64 21.73 -31.32 -1.76
CA LYS A 64 22.84 -30.51 -1.23
C LYS A 64 23.64 -31.29 -0.19
N ASP A 65 22.98 -31.90 0.79
CA ASP A 65 23.63 -32.67 1.85
C ASP A 65 24.39 -33.88 1.30
N THR A 66 23.81 -34.60 0.34
CA THR A 66 24.46 -35.74 -0.31
C THR A 66 25.69 -35.29 -1.09
N MET A 67 25.59 -34.20 -1.87
CA MET A 67 26.70 -33.67 -2.66
C MET A 67 27.86 -33.19 -1.79
N ARG A 68 27.58 -32.54 -0.64
CA ARG A 68 28.59 -32.08 0.34
C ARG A 68 29.51 -33.21 0.78
N VAL A 69 28.96 -34.40 1.01
CA VAL A 69 29.71 -35.55 1.52
C VAL A 69 30.36 -36.36 0.40
N THR A 70 29.67 -36.51 -0.72
CA THR A 70 30.05 -37.52 -1.73
C THR A 70 31.00 -37.01 -2.82
N CYS A 71 30.84 -35.78 -3.28
CA CYS A 71 31.52 -35.33 -4.50
C CYS A 71 32.11 -33.91 -4.44
N LEU A 72 31.52 -32.98 -3.69
CA LEU A 72 31.95 -31.58 -3.71
C LEU A 72 33.39 -31.34 -3.24
N PRO A 73 33.90 -31.98 -2.18
CA PRO A 73 35.30 -31.79 -1.79
C PRO A 73 36.27 -32.12 -2.93
N SER A 74 36.00 -33.21 -3.67
CA SER A 74 36.80 -33.60 -4.83
C SER A 74 36.62 -32.65 -6.03
N ILE A 75 35.41 -32.14 -6.25
CA ILE A 75 35.13 -31.17 -7.31
C ILE A 75 35.87 -29.85 -7.04
N ILE A 76 35.78 -29.32 -5.83
CA ILE A 76 36.48 -28.07 -5.46
C ILE A 76 37.99 -28.25 -5.53
N GLN A 77 38.52 -29.36 -5.01
CA GLN A 77 39.95 -29.66 -5.11
C GLN A 77 40.41 -29.73 -6.58
N MET A 78 39.62 -30.37 -7.44
CA MET A 78 39.90 -30.44 -8.88
C MET A 78 39.96 -29.04 -9.51
N LEU A 79 38.96 -28.18 -9.23
CA LEU A 79 38.92 -26.81 -9.76
C LEU A 79 40.12 -25.99 -9.29
N ILE A 80 40.51 -26.11 -8.01
CA ILE A 80 41.70 -25.43 -7.47
C ILE A 80 42.98 -25.89 -8.19
N GLN A 81 43.16 -27.19 -8.43
CA GLN A 81 44.33 -27.70 -9.15
C GLN A 81 44.35 -27.25 -10.61
N VAL A 82 43.19 -27.22 -11.27
CA VAL A 82 43.09 -26.71 -12.64
C VAL A 82 43.45 -25.22 -12.70
N LEU A 83 42.92 -24.41 -11.78
CA LEU A 83 43.21 -22.97 -11.71
C LEU A 83 44.71 -22.66 -11.55
N LYS A 84 45.48 -23.52 -10.88
CA LYS A 84 46.95 -23.39 -10.80
C LYS A 84 47.65 -23.53 -12.15
N GLY A 85 47.07 -24.31 -13.05
CA GLY A 85 47.65 -24.65 -14.34
C GLY A 85 47.30 -23.67 -15.47
N LEU A 86 46.20 -22.93 -15.33
CA LEU A 86 45.69 -22.02 -16.36
C LEU A 86 46.45 -20.68 -16.36
N GLN A 87 46.61 -20.08 -17.54
CA GLN A 87 47.34 -18.83 -17.74
C GLN A 87 46.40 -17.71 -18.20
N VAL A 88 46.43 -16.59 -17.47
CA VAL A 88 45.62 -15.38 -17.76
C VAL A 88 45.88 -14.82 -19.16
N ASN A 89 47.10 -14.96 -19.69
CA ASN A 89 47.50 -14.42 -20.99
C ASN A 89 46.87 -15.15 -22.20
N GLN A 90 46.08 -16.21 -21.99
CA GLN A 90 45.46 -16.98 -23.05
C GLN A 90 43.94 -16.87 -22.99
N ALA A 91 43.33 -16.33 -24.05
CA ALA A 91 41.90 -16.02 -24.09
C ALA A 91 40.98 -17.16 -23.62
N ARG A 92 41.19 -18.39 -24.10
CA ARG A 92 40.37 -19.54 -23.69
C ARG A 92 40.58 -19.96 -22.24
N GLU A 93 41.81 -19.92 -21.75
CA GLU A 93 42.12 -20.25 -20.35
C GLU A 93 41.62 -19.15 -19.41
N PHE A 94 41.65 -17.88 -19.85
CA PHE A 94 41.10 -16.73 -19.15
C PHE A 94 39.60 -16.85 -18.89
N GLU A 95 38.81 -17.21 -19.91
CA GLU A 95 37.36 -17.46 -19.75
C GLU A 95 37.10 -18.58 -18.73
N LEU A 96 37.86 -19.67 -18.80
CA LEU A 96 37.76 -20.79 -17.87
C LEU A 96 38.16 -20.43 -16.44
N ILE A 97 39.17 -19.57 -16.25
CA ILE A 97 39.52 -19.01 -14.93
C ILE A 97 38.31 -18.22 -14.40
N CYS A 98 37.78 -17.29 -15.19
CA CYS A 98 36.66 -16.45 -14.79
C CYS A 98 35.44 -17.28 -14.41
N PHE A 99 35.08 -18.29 -15.23
CA PHE A 99 33.92 -19.14 -15.00
C PHE A 99 34.10 -20.06 -13.79
N SER A 100 35.30 -20.62 -13.60
CA SER A 100 35.61 -21.45 -12.43
C SER A 100 35.46 -20.66 -11.13
N LEU A 101 35.93 -19.40 -11.08
CA LEU A 101 35.79 -18.55 -9.90
C LEU A 101 34.32 -18.25 -9.57
N GLN A 102 33.50 -17.98 -10.58
CA GLN A 102 32.06 -17.74 -10.42
C GLN A 102 31.35 -18.97 -9.84
N VAL A 103 31.58 -20.16 -10.41
CA VAL A 103 30.98 -21.42 -9.91
C VAL A 103 31.42 -21.72 -8.48
N ILE A 104 32.70 -21.53 -8.14
CA ILE A 104 33.16 -21.69 -6.75
C ILE A 104 32.44 -20.70 -5.82
N GLY A 105 32.23 -19.46 -6.25
CA GLY A 105 31.47 -18.44 -5.52
C GLY A 105 30.03 -18.85 -5.21
N LEU A 106 29.30 -19.36 -6.19
CA LEU A 106 27.93 -19.84 -6.04
C LEU A 106 27.83 -20.96 -4.98
N TYR A 107 28.76 -21.91 -5.03
CA TYR A 107 28.76 -23.07 -4.13
C TYR A 107 29.30 -22.75 -2.72
N ALA A 108 30.14 -21.72 -2.57
CA ALA A 108 30.75 -21.32 -1.31
C ALA A 108 29.73 -21.05 -0.17
N LEU A 109 28.51 -20.61 -0.56
CA LEU A 109 27.39 -20.31 0.32
C LEU A 109 26.97 -21.47 1.22
N TRP A 110 27.16 -22.72 0.77
CA TRP A 110 26.59 -23.87 1.43
C TRP A 110 27.54 -25.06 1.60
N ILE A 111 28.78 -25.02 1.09
CA ILE A 111 29.81 -26.06 1.35
C ILE A 111 30.61 -25.78 2.63
N ASP A 112 31.58 -26.62 3.02
CA ASP A 112 32.51 -26.29 4.12
C ASP A 112 33.44 -25.14 3.70
N ILE A 113 33.55 -24.10 4.54
CA ILE A 113 34.41 -22.94 4.25
C ILE A 113 35.88 -23.30 4.11
N LYS A 114 36.36 -24.33 4.83
CA LYS A 114 37.77 -24.75 4.82
C LYS A 114 38.20 -25.31 3.46
N LEU A 115 37.25 -25.73 2.62
CA LEU A 115 37.54 -26.20 1.26
C LEU A 115 37.91 -25.06 0.32
N VAL A 116 37.36 -23.86 0.55
CA VAL A 116 37.55 -22.70 -0.32
C VAL A 116 38.56 -21.74 0.30
N VAL A 117 38.48 -21.47 1.60
CA VAL A 117 39.41 -20.57 2.29
C VAL A 117 40.55 -21.40 2.88
N ASN A 118 41.51 -21.76 2.05
CA ASN A 118 42.77 -22.39 2.46
C ASN A 118 43.97 -21.66 1.84
N GLU A 119 45.15 -21.82 2.45
CA GLU A 119 46.40 -21.20 1.99
C GLU A 119 46.67 -21.42 0.50
N GLU A 120 46.41 -22.62 -0.01
CA GLU A 120 46.66 -22.96 -1.40
C GLU A 120 45.81 -22.11 -2.35
N PHE A 121 44.51 -22.00 -2.09
CA PHE A 121 43.60 -21.22 -2.92
C PHE A 121 43.81 -19.71 -2.76
N VAL A 122 44.01 -19.21 -1.53
CA VAL A 122 44.25 -17.79 -1.27
C VAL A 122 45.52 -17.31 -2.00
N ASN A 123 46.57 -18.12 -2.08
CA ASN A 123 47.78 -17.79 -2.84
C ASN A 123 47.51 -17.67 -4.36
N ILE A 124 46.63 -18.52 -4.91
CA ILE A 124 46.18 -18.40 -6.31
C ILE A 124 45.43 -17.07 -6.50
N LEU A 125 44.47 -16.78 -5.61
CA LEU A 125 43.69 -15.54 -5.67
C LEU A 125 44.58 -14.29 -5.53
N ARG A 126 45.61 -14.32 -4.68
CA ARG A 126 46.60 -13.23 -4.54
C ARG A 126 47.33 -12.95 -5.85
N THR A 127 47.59 -13.99 -6.65
CA THR A 127 48.20 -13.84 -7.97
C THR A 127 47.21 -13.26 -8.97
N LEU A 128 45.96 -13.75 -8.96
CA LEU A 128 44.91 -13.31 -9.89
C LEU A 128 44.45 -11.86 -9.64
N VAL A 129 44.37 -11.42 -8.38
CA VAL A 129 43.93 -10.06 -8.04
C VAL A 129 44.93 -8.98 -8.48
N GLN A 130 46.20 -9.34 -8.67
CA GLN A 130 47.24 -8.42 -9.18
C GLN A 130 47.12 -8.14 -10.68
N CYS A 131 46.33 -8.91 -11.41
CA CYS A 131 46.02 -8.63 -12.81
C CYS A 131 45.14 -7.37 -12.94
N THR A 132 45.12 -6.74 -14.11
CA THR A 132 44.36 -5.49 -14.37
C THR A 132 43.08 -5.70 -15.17
N GLU A 133 42.74 -6.94 -15.52
CA GLU A 133 41.59 -7.27 -16.37
C GLU A 133 40.26 -7.14 -15.61
N PRO A 134 39.30 -6.31 -16.08
CA PRO A 134 38.07 -6.01 -15.34
C PRO A 134 37.17 -7.23 -15.16
N LYS A 135 37.01 -8.04 -16.21
CA LYS A 135 36.21 -9.29 -16.17
C LYS A 135 36.73 -10.31 -15.16
N LEU A 136 38.06 -10.40 -14.96
CA LEU A 136 38.64 -11.25 -13.93
C LEU A 136 38.34 -10.71 -12.52
N HIS A 137 38.45 -9.39 -12.32
CA HIS A 137 38.07 -8.75 -11.07
C HIS A 137 36.58 -8.92 -10.76
N GLN A 138 35.71 -8.92 -11.78
CA GLN A 138 34.28 -9.18 -11.63
C GLN A 138 34.04 -10.59 -11.10
N SER A 139 34.68 -11.61 -11.70
CA SER A 139 34.63 -12.99 -11.22
C SER A 139 35.19 -13.16 -9.80
N LEU A 140 36.24 -12.41 -9.44
CA LEU A 140 36.76 -12.38 -8.07
C LEU A 140 35.77 -11.74 -7.10
N CYS A 141 35.07 -10.67 -7.49
CA CYS A 141 34.03 -10.05 -6.66
C CYS A 141 32.90 -11.04 -6.34
N LEU A 142 32.42 -11.77 -7.35
CA LEU A 142 31.39 -12.81 -7.20
C LEU A 142 31.80 -13.91 -6.22
N LEU A 143 33.03 -14.42 -6.36
CA LEU A 143 33.61 -15.40 -5.45
C LEU A 143 33.65 -14.88 -4.00
N LEU A 144 34.21 -13.68 -3.81
CA LEU A 144 34.35 -13.06 -2.49
C LEU A 144 32.99 -12.77 -1.86
N LYS A 145 32.00 -12.35 -2.66
CA LYS A 145 30.63 -12.11 -2.20
C LYS A 145 30.00 -13.39 -1.70
N GLY A 146 30.17 -14.52 -2.40
CA GLY A 146 29.74 -15.84 -1.94
C GLY A 146 30.36 -16.25 -0.59
N LEU A 147 31.63 -15.91 -0.35
CA LEU A 147 32.31 -16.17 0.92
C LEU A 147 31.78 -15.29 2.06
N VAL A 148 31.63 -13.99 1.80
CA VAL A 148 31.17 -13.01 2.79
C VAL A 148 29.71 -13.23 3.17
N THR A 149 28.85 -13.63 2.24
CA THR A 149 27.41 -13.86 2.48
C THR A 149 27.06 -15.22 3.09
N LYS A 150 28.04 -16.13 3.21
CA LYS A 150 27.87 -17.43 3.86
C LYS A 150 27.33 -17.30 5.29
N GLY A 151 26.30 -18.08 5.65
CA GLY A 151 25.75 -18.08 7.01
C GLY A 151 26.73 -18.58 8.06
N MET A 152 27.11 -17.72 9.02
CA MET A 152 27.91 -18.02 10.22
C MET A 152 27.69 -16.91 11.27
N ALA A 153 28.17 -17.09 12.50
CA ALA A 153 28.04 -16.08 13.55
C ALA A 153 28.76 -14.77 13.15
N SER A 154 28.09 -13.62 13.32
CA SER A 154 28.65 -12.30 12.98
C SER A 154 29.95 -12.00 13.75
N PHE A 155 30.06 -12.52 14.96
CA PHE A 155 31.29 -12.51 15.77
C PHE A 155 31.41 -13.83 16.55
N PRO A 156 32.61 -14.44 16.65
CA PRO A 156 33.89 -13.99 16.10
C PRO A 156 34.16 -14.44 14.65
N ASP A 157 33.41 -15.41 14.14
CA ASP A 157 33.76 -16.14 12.91
C ASP A 157 33.73 -15.25 11.66
N LYS A 158 32.62 -14.54 11.41
CA LYS A 158 32.46 -13.70 10.22
C LYS A 158 33.46 -12.53 10.20
N LEU A 159 33.62 -11.84 11.33
CA LEU A 159 34.57 -10.74 11.45
C LEU A 159 35.99 -11.21 11.16
N SER A 160 36.41 -12.34 11.75
CA SER A 160 37.76 -12.88 11.54
C SER A 160 38.02 -13.24 10.06
N LEU A 161 37.01 -13.79 9.38
CA LEU A 161 37.08 -14.07 7.94
C LEU A 161 37.25 -12.79 7.12
N ILE A 162 36.46 -11.74 7.40
CA ILE A 162 36.55 -10.48 6.65
C ILE A 162 37.92 -9.82 6.89
N LEU A 163 38.39 -9.79 8.14
CA LEU A 163 39.68 -9.20 8.50
C LEU A 163 40.88 -9.94 7.88
N SER A 164 40.81 -11.26 7.71
CA SER A 164 41.87 -12.03 7.05
C SER A 164 41.87 -11.86 5.52
N LEU A 165 40.70 -11.77 4.90
CA LEU A 165 40.58 -11.52 3.46
C LEU A 165 40.91 -10.06 3.08
N TRP A 166 40.83 -9.14 4.05
CA TRP A 166 41.01 -7.71 3.78
C TRP A 166 42.38 -7.34 3.19
N PRO A 167 43.53 -7.60 3.86
CA PRO A 167 44.83 -7.21 3.32
C PRO A 167 45.22 -8.04 2.09
N GLU A 168 44.75 -9.29 2.02
CA GLU A 168 45.16 -10.24 0.99
C GLU A 168 44.43 -10.06 -0.34
N LEU A 169 43.13 -9.71 -0.31
CA LEU A 169 42.26 -9.72 -1.50
C LEU A 169 41.45 -8.43 -1.65
N LEU A 170 40.78 -7.95 -0.60
CA LEU A 170 39.93 -6.75 -0.71
C LEU A 170 40.74 -5.47 -0.92
N GLN A 171 41.86 -5.31 -0.23
CA GLN A 171 42.72 -4.13 -0.36
C GLN A 171 43.41 -4.05 -1.74
N PRO A 172 43.98 -5.14 -2.30
CA PRO A 172 44.45 -5.13 -3.69
C PRO A 172 43.36 -4.82 -4.70
N LEU A 173 42.15 -5.35 -4.51
CA LEU A 173 40.99 -5.08 -5.37
C LEU A 173 40.59 -3.60 -5.34
N LEU A 174 40.58 -2.97 -4.16
CA LEU A 174 40.37 -1.53 -4.00
C LEU A 174 41.40 -0.67 -4.75
N ASN A 175 42.63 -1.17 -4.86
CA ASN A 175 43.74 -0.51 -5.55
C ASN A 175 43.74 -0.78 -7.07
N SER A 176 42.81 -1.59 -7.59
CA SER A 176 42.64 -1.81 -9.02
C SER A 176 42.42 -0.47 -9.74
N PRO A 177 43.09 -0.20 -10.86
CA PRO A 177 43.06 1.13 -11.49
C PRO A 177 41.64 1.57 -11.90
N CYS A 178 40.76 0.65 -12.31
CA CYS A 178 39.38 0.96 -12.68
C CYS A 178 38.57 1.37 -11.45
N ILE A 179 38.65 0.59 -10.36
CA ILE A 179 37.95 0.84 -9.10
C ILE A 179 38.50 2.08 -8.41
N ALA A 180 39.83 2.21 -8.29
CA ALA A 180 40.48 3.34 -7.64
C ALA A 180 40.16 4.68 -8.31
N LYS A 181 40.01 4.71 -9.64
CA LYS A 181 39.52 5.89 -10.35
C LYS A 181 38.11 6.27 -9.85
N VAL A 182 37.16 5.32 -9.86
CA VAL A 182 35.79 5.54 -9.38
C VAL A 182 35.77 6.01 -7.92
N LEU A 183 36.57 5.40 -7.05
CA LEU A 183 36.62 5.76 -5.62
C LEU A 183 37.28 7.13 -5.36
N ALA A 184 38.17 7.58 -6.24
CA ALA A 184 38.76 8.92 -6.18
C ALA A 184 37.81 10.03 -6.65
N PHE A 185 36.74 9.69 -7.38
CA PHE A 185 35.72 10.65 -7.80
C PHE A 185 34.80 10.99 -6.62
N ASN A 186 34.65 12.29 -6.36
CA ASN A 186 33.89 12.82 -5.22
C ASN A 186 32.70 13.69 -5.65
N SER A 187 32.37 13.75 -6.94
CA SER A 187 31.25 14.58 -7.44
C SER A 187 30.49 13.89 -8.57
N PRO A 188 29.13 13.87 -8.52
CA PRO A 188 28.27 13.31 -9.57
C PRO A 188 28.19 14.18 -10.84
N SER A 189 28.81 15.37 -10.86
CA SER A 189 28.71 16.34 -11.97
C SER A 189 29.76 16.16 -13.09
N GLN A 190 30.65 15.18 -12.98
CA GLN A 190 31.68 14.88 -13.99
C GLN A 190 31.60 13.41 -14.37
N ASN A 191 31.31 13.11 -15.63
CA ASN A 191 31.26 11.74 -16.15
C ASN A 191 32.62 11.05 -15.94
N PRO A 192 32.70 9.96 -15.15
CA PRO A 192 33.94 9.25 -14.87
C PRO A 192 34.51 8.50 -16.10
N VAL A 193 33.73 8.44 -17.20
CA VAL A 193 34.03 7.69 -18.44
C VAL A 193 34.69 8.57 -19.52
N ASN A 194 34.99 9.85 -19.25
CA ASN A 194 35.79 10.65 -20.19
C ASN A 194 37.24 10.11 -20.24
N GLY A 195 37.51 9.19 -21.18
CA GLY A 195 38.82 8.60 -21.46
C GLY A 195 38.91 7.07 -21.39
N ILE A 196 37.81 6.33 -21.26
CA ILE A 196 37.75 4.87 -21.44
C ILE A 196 37.21 4.59 -22.85
N ALA A 197 37.81 3.65 -23.59
CA ALA A 197 37.31 3.26 -24.91
C ALA A 197 35.90 2.65 -24.78
N GLU A 198 34.99 2.93 -25.72
CA GLU A 198 33.59 2.44 -25.69
C GLU A 198 33.48 0.90 -25.56
N GLU A 199 34.47 0.15 -26.05
CA GLU A 199 34.51 -1.32 -26.02
C GLU A 199 34.78 -1.90 -24.61
N ASP A 200 35.42 -1.16 -23.70
CA ASP A 200 35.74 -1.62 -22.34
C ASP A 200 34.69 -1.16 -21.30
N ALA A 201 33.69 -0.37 -21.70
CA ALA A 201 32.76 0.28 -20.79
C ALA A 201 31.82 -0.73 -20.10
N ASP A 202 31.28 -1.69 -20.84
CA ASP A 202 30.33 -2.69 -20.32
C ASP A 202 31.00 -3.61 -19.28
N ASP A 203 32.21 -4.09 -19.57
CA ASP A 203 32.97 -4.93 -18.63
C ASP A 203 33.33 -4.17 -17.35
N VAL A 204 33.62 -2.87 -17.45
CA VAL A 204 33.88 -2.01 -16.28
C VAL A 204 32.60 -1.76 -15.47
N VAL A 205 31.45 -1.52 -16.12
CA VAL A 205 30.17 -1.38 -15.42
C VAL A 205 29.79 -2.68 -14.72
N GLY A 206 29.90 -3.83 -15.40
CA GLY A 206 29.65 -5.14 -14.81
C GLY A 206 30.57 -5.45 -13.62
N LEU A 207 31.85 -5.06 -13.70
CA LEU A 207 32.77 -5.11 -12.56
C LEU A 207 32.27 -4.23 -11.40
N LEU A 208 31.90 -2.98 -11.67
CA LEU A 208 31.48 -2.04 -10.63
C LEU A 208 30.18 -2.48 -9.94
N GLN A 209 29.24 -3.09 -10.68
CA GLN A 209 28.01 -3.65 -10.11
C GLN A 209 28.31 -4.76 -9.11
N GLU A 210 29.16 -5.73 -9.48
CA GLU A 210 29.55 -6.82 -8.58
C GLU A 210 30.43 -6.35 -7.42
N PHE A 211 31.33 -5.41 -7.69
CA PHE A 211 32.15 -4.77 -6.66
C PHE A 211 31.29 -4.03 -5.63
N SER A 212 30.29 -3.28 -6.09
CA SER A 212 29.34 -2.57 -5.24
C SER A 212 28.55 -3.54 -4.37
N SER A 213 28.01 -4.60 -4.98
CA SER A 213 27.26 -5.63 -4.26
C SER A 213 28.12 -6.39 -3.23
N LEU A 214 29.39 -6.66 -3.54
CA LEU A 214 30.36 -7.21 -2.60
C LEU A 214 30.56 -6.27 -1.40
N PHE A 215 30.85 -4.99 -1.63
CA PHE A 215 31.11 -4.04 -0.54
C PHE A 215 29.87 -3.70 0.28
N GLY A 216 28.67 -3.69 -0.32
CA GLY A 216 27.41 -3.67 0.42
C GLY A 216 27.27 -4.87 1.36
N SER A 217 27.62 -6.08 0.88
CA SER A 217 27.61 -7.30 1.71
C SER A 217 28.66 -7.28 2.82
N VAL A 218 29.88 -6.80 2.53
CA VAL A 218 30.95 -6.63 3.54
C VAL A 218 30.49 -5.64 4.61
N GLY A 219 29.94 -4.49 4.21
CA GLY A 219 29.44 -3.46 5.12
C GLY A 219 28.31 -3.95 6.03
N TYR A 220 27.34 -4.69 5.48
CA TYR A 220 26.27 -5.33 6.26
C TYR A 220 26.85 -6.25 7.34
N ASN A 221 27.78 -7.14 6.97
CA ASN A 221 28.36 -8.09 7.91
C ASN A 221 29.24 -7.40 8.97
N LEU A 222 29.96 -6.33 8.62
CA LEU A 222 30.71 -5.51 9.59
C LEU A 222 29.77 -4.78 10.55
N THR A 223 28.63 -4.29 10.07
CA THR A 223 27.60 -3.66 10.90
C THR A 223 27.02 -4.63 11.93
N GLU A 224 26.65 -5.85 11.49
CA GLU A 224 26.19 -6.91 12.38
C GLU A 224 27.26 -7.37 13.37
N ALA A 225 28.51 -7.49 12.93
CA ALA A 225 29.64 -7.80 13.81
C ALA A 225 29.86 -6.71 14.86
N TYR A 226 29.76 -5.43 14.48
CA TYR A 226 29.87 -4.30 15.39
C TYR A 226 28.74 -4.28 16.42
N ARG A 227 27.48 -4.47 15.99
CA ARG A 227 26.32 -4.61 16.90
C ARG A 227 26.54 -5.75 17.90
N ALA A 228 26.97 -6.91 17.43
CA ALA A 228 27.27 -8.06 18.28
C ALA A 228 28.39 -7.77 19.30
N LEU A 229 29.49 -7.16 18.84
CA LEU A 229 30.65 -6.79 19.67
C LEU A 229 30.27 -5.84 20.81
N VAL A 230 29.49 -4.80 20.52
CA VAL A 230 29.08 -3.79 21.51
C VAL A 230 28.03 -4.33 22.48
N LEU A 231 27.17 -5.26 22.05
CA LEU A 231 26.22 -5.92 22.94
C LEU A 231 26.88 -6.97 23.85
N SER A 232 27.95 -7.62 23.39
CA SER A 232 28.71 -8.62 24.15
C SER A 232 29.74 -7.96 25.08
N ASN A 233 29.31 -7.54 26.27
CA ASN A 233 30.21 -7.01 27.33
C ASN A 233 31.11 -8.09 28.01
N ALA A 234 31.57 -9.14 27.32
CA ALA A 234 32.27 -10.28 27.95
C ALA A 234 33.40 -10.92 27.11
N PRO A 235 34.46 -11.46 27.75
CA PRO A 235 35.58 -12.13 27.09
C PRO A 235 35.20 -13.50 26.51
N ILE A 236 35.91 -13.84 25.44
CA ILE A 236 35.70 -14.96 24.50
C ILE A 236 35.60 -16.33 25.21
N PRO A 237 34.57 -17.15 24.96
CA PRO A 237 34.57 -18.57 25.34
C PRO A 237 35.50 -19.36 24.42
N SER A 238 36.41 -20.14 25.01
CA SER A 238 37.50 -20.90 24.36
C SER A 238 37.08 -22.10 23.50
N ASN A 239 35.83 -22.18 23.04
CA ASN A 239 35.32 -23.28 22.22
C ASN A 239 34.76 -22.76 20.89
N THR A 240 35.58 -22.03 20.14
CA THR A 240 35.33 -21.71 18.73
C THR A 240 36.37 -22.41 17.86
N ILE A 241 35.95 -22.73 16.64
CA ILE A 241 36.65 -23.52 15.63
C ILE A 241 38.16 -23.21 15.63
N ASP A 242 38.97 -24.26 15.54
CA ASP A 242 40.44 -24.19 15.46
C ASP A 242 40.87 -23.29 14.27
N THR A 243 41.03 -21.98 14.55
CA THR A 243 41.50 -20.94 13.63
C THR A 243 43.03 -20.84 13.63
N SER A 244 43.73 -21.92 14.00
CA SER A 244 45.19 -22.02 13.94
C SER A 244 45.78 -21.81 12.55
N VAL A 245 44.97 -21.83 11.49
CA VAL A 245 45.35 -21.44 10.11
C VAL A 245 45.30 -19.91 9.90
N PHE A 246 44.54 -19.17 10.72
CA PHE A 246 44.22 -17.76 10.52
C PHE A 246 44.64 -16.84 11.69
N SER A 247 45.37 -17.34 12.69
CA SER A 247 45.64 -16.58 13.92
C SER A 247 46.99 -15.84 13.92
N GLN A 248 46.93 -14.51 13.95
CA GLN A 248 47.41 -13.81 15.15
C GLN A 248 46.18 -13.49 16.01
N PRO A 249 46.15 -13.86 17.30
CA PRO A 249 45.02 -13.55 18.17
C PRO A 249 44.98 -12.04 18.40
N THR A 250 43.91 -11.36 17.95
CA THR A 250 43.61 -9.99 18.39
C THR A 250 43.40 -10.02 19.89
N SER A 251 44.44 -9.66 20.64
CA SER A 251 44.58 -9.96 22.06
C SER A 251 43.75 -9.07 22.99
N ASN A 252 42.78 -8.28 22.52
CA ASN A 252 41.86 -7.51 23.36
C ASN A 252 40.51 -7.28 22.64
N TRP A 253 39.36 -7.45 23.31
CA TRP A 253 38.02 -7.11 22.78
C TRP A 253 37.97 -5.69 22.21
N GLN A 254 38.63 -4.74 22.87
CA GLN A 254 38.75 -3.36 22.42
C GLN A 254 39.46 -3.25 21.05
N ALA A 255 40.54 -4.01 20.85
CA ALA A 255 41.24 -4.00 19.57
C ALA A 255 40.37 -4.58 18.43
N ALA A 256 39.52 -5.56 18.72
CA ALA A 256 38.56 -6.09 17.75
C ALA A 256 37.46 -5.07 17.41
N VAL A 257 36.98 -4.31 18.40
CA VAL A 257 36.05 -3.19 18.19
C VAL A 257 36.70 -2.11 17.32
N ASP A 258 37.92 -1.69 17.64
CA ASP A 258 38.63 -0.64 16.90
C ASP A 258 38.93 -1.07 15.46
N GLN A 259 39.35 -2.32 15.24
CA GLN A 259 39.57 -2.87 13.89
C GLN A 259 38.27 -2.99 13.08
N CYS A 260 37.18 -3.46 13.71
CA CYS A 260 35.88 -3.56 13.06
C CYS A 260 35.38 -2.16 12.66
N LEU A 261 35.48 -1.19 13.56
CA LEU A 261 35.06 0.19 13.32
C LEU A 261 35.88 0.87 12.22
N ASP A 262 37.21 0.73 12.24
CA ASP A 262 38.10 1.25 11.20
C ASP A 262 37.69 0.74 9.81
N LYS A 263 37.40 -0.56 9.69
CA LYS A 263 36.97 -1.17 8.44
C LYS A 263 35.56 -0.77 8.06
N LEU A 264 34.65 -0.65 9.02
CA LEU A 264 33.28 -0.18 8.79
C LEU A 264 33.25 1.25 8.24
N GLU A 265 34.05 2.16 8.82
CA GLU A 265 34.15 3.55 8.34
C GLU A 265 34.78 3.62 6.95
N ALA A 266 35.80 2.78 6.66
CA ALA A 266 36.36 2.69 5.32
C ALA A 266 35.33 2.20 4.28
N VAL A 267 34.52 1.20 4.62
CA VAL A 267 33.43 0.73 3.73
C VAL A 267 32.34 1.79 3.57
N ALA A 268 32.05 2.59 4.61
CA ALA A 268 31.12 3.72 4.50
C ALA A 268 31.60 4.75 3.47
N ASP A 269 32.89 5.12 3.48
CA ASP A 269 33.45 6.06 2.51
C ASP A 269 33.42 5.51 1.07
N ILE A 270 33.69 4.22 0.91
CA ILE A 270 33.60 3.49 -0.37
C ILE A 270 32.17 3.46 -0.88
N ALA A 271 31.21 3.10 -0.02
CA ALA A 271 29.79 3.04 -0.36
C ALA A 271 29.25 4.40 -0.80
N ILE A 272 29.65 5.49 -0.13
CA ILE A 272 29.28 6.85 -0.54
C ILE A 272 29.84 7.19 -1.93
N SER A 273 31.08 6.79 -2.25
CA SER A 273 31.65 6.98 -3.59
C SER A 273 30.91 6.16 -4.66
N LEU A 274 30.55 4.90 -4.36
CA LEU A 274 29.81 4.04 -5.29
C LEU A 274 28.39 4.54 -5.54
N LEU A 275 27.70 5.06 -4.52
CA LEU A 275 26.40 5.69 -4.65
C LEU A 275 26.43 6.91 -5.58
N ALA A 276 27.57 7.61 -5.67
CA ALA A 276 27.72 8.78 -6.54
C ALA A 276 27.89 8.42 -8.03
N TYR A 277 28.10 7.14 -8.36
CA TYR A 277 28.28 6.69 -9.74
C TYR A 277 27.00 6.87 -10.56
N SER A 278 27.10 7.10 -11.87
CA SER A 278 25.93 7.45 -12.70
C SER A 278 24.93 6.30 -12.85
N ASP A 279 25.43 5.08 -13.01
CA ASP A 279 24.62 3.86 -13.18
C ASP A 279 23.85 3.51 -11.90
N SER A 280 22.56 3.17 -12.05
CA SER A 280 21.70 2.92 -10.89
C SER A 280 22.00 1.59 -10.22
N ASP A 281 22.27 0.52 -10.98
CA ASP A 281 22.60 -0.80 -10.42
C ASP A 281 23.84 -0.75 -9.52
N VAL A 282 24.88 0.00 -9.93
CA VAL A 282 26.06 0.25 -9.09
C VAL A 282 25.67 0.97 -7.79
N SER A 283 24.79 1.95 -7.87
CA SER A 283 24.33 2.71 -6.70
C SER A 283 23.53 1.82 -5.74
N GLN A 284 22.67 0.98 -6.29
CA GLN A 284 21.77 0.09 -5.57
C GLN A 284 22.49 -0.99 -4.76
N GLY A 285 23.64 -1.45 -5.23
CA GLY A 285 24.48 -2.44 -4.53
C GLY A 285 24.89 -2.04 -3.10
N VAL A 286 24.85 -0.75 -2.74
CA VAL A 286 25.26 -0.22 -1.43
C VAL A 286 24.15 0.46 -0.62
N VAL A 287 22.97 0.69 -1.19
CA VAL A 287 21.85 1.42 -0.55
C VAL A 287 21.45 0.81 0.80
N MET A 288 21.29 -0.52 0.84
CA MET A 288 20.93 -1.23 2.08
C MET A 288 21.97 -1.02 3.19
N PHE A 289 23.26 -1.16 2.85
CA PHE A 289 24.34 -0.97 3.81
C PHE A 289 24.40 0.47 4.33
N ILE A 290 24.22 1.47 3.47
CA ILE A 290 24.19 2.88 3.90
C ILE A 290 23.06 3.07 4.93
N GLY A 291 21.88 2.50 4.68
CA GLY A 291 20.78 2.51 5.66
C GLY A 291 21.17 1.87 7.00
N ASP A 292 21.84 0.73 6.97
CA ASP A 292 22.31 0.01 8.16
C ASP A 292 23.35 0.80 8.96
N TYR A 293 24.31 1.43 8.27
CA TYR A 293 25.34 2.30 8.86
C TYR A 293 24.71 3.52 9.53
N LEU A 294 23.79 4.21 8.83
CA LEU A 294 23.04 5.32 9.41
C LEU A 294 22.25 4.90 10.66
N GLY A 295 21.75 3.65 10.68
CA GLY A 295 21.08 3.07 11.85
C GLY A 295 21.97 2.93 13.09
N LEU A 296 23.30 2.97 12.96
CA LEU A 296 24.24 2.97 14.09
C LEU A 296 24.42 4.36 14.72
N LEU A 297 24.21 5.42 13.95
CA LEU A 297 24.45 6.80 14.36
C LEU A 297 23.30 7.34 15.22
N LYS A 298 23.65 8.11 16.25
CA LYS A 298 22.67 8.78 17.13
C LYS A 298 22.64 10.29 16.95
N ASN A 299 21.44 10.86 17.09
CA ASN A 299 21.19 12.26 17.41
C ASN A 299 21.22 12.50 18.94
N ASN A 300 22.11 13.36 19.44
CA ASN A 300 22.14 13.74 20.86
C ASN A 300 21.12 14.83 21.24
N GLN A 301 20.32 15.38 20.30
CA GLN A 301 19.54 16.59 20.54
C GLN A 301 18.01 16.43 20.67
N LEU A 302 17.41 15.25 20.42
CA LEU A 302 15.94 15.11 20.33
C LEU A 302 15.25 14.35 21.48
N ASP A 303 15.97 13.85 22.49
CA ASP A 303 15.37 13.11 23.62
C ASP A 303 14.72 14.00 24.71
N THR A 304 14.52 15.30 24.47
CA THR A 304 13.88 16.23 25.45
C THR A 304 12.38 16.44 25.23
N PHE A 305 11.70 15.60 24.46
CA PHE A 305 10.23 15.58 24.44
C PHE A 305 9.68 14.59 25.48
N PRO A 306 8.85 15.03 26.44
CA PRO A 306 8.27 14.12 27.42
C PRO A 306 7.28 13.19 26.70
N ALA A 307 7.64 11.91 26.62
CA ALA A 307 6.69 10.86 26.31
C ALA A 307 5.55 10.93 27.32
N LYS A 308 4.30 11.05 26.83
CA LYS A 308 3.10 10.96 27.68
C LYS A 308 3.16 9.68 28.52
N PRO A 309 2.78 9.73 29.80
CA PRO A 309 2.69 8.53 30.63
C PRO A 309 1.51 7.68 30.15
N GLN A 310 1.78 6.56 29.48
CA GLN A 310 0.80 5.51 29.30
C GLN A 310 0.68 4.72 30.61
N ALA A 311 -0.47 4.85 31.25
CA ALA A 311 -0.82 4.11 32.44
C ALA A 311 -1.23 2.67 32.10
N LYS A 312 -0.46 1.73 32.66
CA LYS A 312 -0.81 0.39 33.17
C LYS A 312 -1.51 -0.63 32.26
N ALA A 313 -0.82 -1.76 32.04
CA ALA A 313 -1.10 -3.00 32.78
C ALA A 313 0.10 -3.97 32.74
N ALA A 314 0.67 -4.26 33.92
CA ALA A 314 1.32 -5.55 34.22
C ALA A 314 0.19 -6.57 34.46
N THR A 315 0.28 -7.86 34.11
CA THR A 315 1.14 -8.87 34.75
C THR A 315 1.17 -10.20 33.93
N LEU A 316 2.37 -10.79 33.82
CA LEU A 316 2.76 -12.22 33.88
C LEU A 316 2.41 -13.25 32.75
N SER A 317 3.41 -13.45 31.88
CA SER A 317 4.11 -14.71 31.49
C SER A 317 3.34 -16.03 31.21
N ASN A 318 3.42 -16.52 29.96
CA ASN A 318 4.33 -17.62 29.54
C ASN A 318 4.14 -18.04 28.06
N GLY A 319 5.25 -18.28 27.34
CA GLY A 319 5.31 -19.24 26.21
C GLY A 319 5.41 -18.69 24.78
N ALA A 320 6.62 -18.84 24.21
CA ALA A 320 6.96 -18.97 22.79
C ALA A 320 6.89 -17.75 21.82
N GLY A 321 8.08 -17.29 21.42
CA GLY A 321 8.40 -16.96 20.02
C GLY A 321 7.72 -15.74 19.39
N GLY A 322 8.06 -14.55 19.85
CA GLY A 322 7.74 -13.31 19.14
C GLY A 322 8.86 -12.30 19.33
N LEU A 323 9.53 -11.94 18.23
CA LEU A 323 10.54 -10.88 18.14
C LEU A 323 9.96 -9.58 18.72
N SER A 324 10.37 -9.27 19.94
CA SER A 324 10.04 -8.01 20.60
C SER A 324 10.95 -6.94 20.01
N GLN A 325 10.33 -5.81 19.63
CA GLN A 325 11.01 -4.55 19.32
C GLN A 325 11.90 -4.15 20.51
N GLU A 326 13.17 -4.53 20.45
CA GLU A 326 14.19 -3.98 21.34
C GLU A 326 14.42 -2.52 20.97
N LYS A 327 14.22 -1.65 21.95
CA LYS A 327 14.56 -0.23 21.89
C LYS A 327 16.02 -0.07 21.45
N SER A 328 16.23 0.64 20.35
CA SER A 328 17.53 1.05 19.80
C SER A 328 18.48 1.49 20.92
N LYS A 329 19.43 0.61 21.27
CA LYS A 329 20.62 0.99 22.02
C LYS A 329 21.55 1.69 21.03
N VAL A 330 21.69 2.99 21.24
CA VAL A 330 22.71 3.87 20.64
C VAL A 330 24.08 3.17 20.55
N LEU A 331 24.72 3.21 19.38
CA LEU A 331 25.98 2.50 19.10
C LEU A 331 27.13 3.44 18.70
N LEU A 332 26.90 4.53 17.94
CA LEU A 332 27.93 5.48 17.50
C LEU A 332 27.54 6.96 17.70
N ASP A 333 28.48 7.75 18.23
CA ASP A 333 28.35 9.21 18.36
C ASP A 333 28.65 9.96 17.05
N LEU A 334 27.98 11.09 16.84
CA LEU A 334 28.17 11.94 15.65
C LEU A 334 29.41 12.83 15.78
N THR A 335 30.56 12.32 15.36
CA THR A 335 31.84 13.07 15.28
C THR A 335 31.85 14.04 14.08
N SER A 336 32.80 14.98 14.05
CA SER A 336 32.97 15.92 12.92
C SER A 336 33.20 15.20 11.58
N ASP A 337 33.92 14.09 11.62
CA ASP A 337 34.22 13.24 10.46
C ASP A 337 32.95 12.54 9.92
N ARG A 338 32.13 11.97 10.80
CA ARG A 338 30.83 11.38 10.42
C ARG A 338 29.84 12.43 9.93
N LEU A 339 29.85 13.63 10.52
CA LEU A 339 29.02 14.74 10.06
C LEU A 339 29.41 15.19 8.64
N TYR A 340 30.71 15.23 8.35
CA TYR A 340 31.20 15.47 6.98
C TYR A 340 30.75 14.37 6.00
N ARG A 341 30.78 13.09 6.40
CA ARG A 341 30.21 11.99 5.59
C ARG A 341 28.73 12.18 5.32
N LEU A 342 27.93 12.58 6.32
CA LEU A 342 26.50 12.85 6.13
C LEU A 342 26.26 14.01 5.16
N GLN A 343 27.05 15.08 5.24
CA GLN A 343 26.99 16.21 4.30
C GLN A 343 27.30 15.77 2.87
N ARG A 344 28.37 14.99 2.68
CA ARG A 344 28.76 14.44 1.37
C ARG A 344 27.67 13.52 0.82
N LEU A 345 27.16 12.60 1.64
CA LEU A 345 26.07 11.69 1.28
C LEU A 345 24.81 12.45 0.87
N LEU A 346 24.41 13.48 1.63
CA LEU A 346 23.26 14.31 1.31
C LEU A 346 23.43 15.03 -0.04
N GLY A 347 24.62 15.59 -0.30
CA GLY A 347 24.92 16.23 -1.59
C GLY A 347 24.79 15.27 -2.78
N ILE A 348 25.25 14.02 -2.63
CA ILE A 348 25.11 12.97 -3.65
C ILE A 348 23.64 12.60 -3.85
N LEU A 349 22.89 12.38 -2.77
CA LEU A 349 21.46 12.05 -2.83
C LEU A 349 20.66 13.16 -3.51
N MET A 350 20.97 14.43 -3.24
CA MET A 350 20.31 15.57 -3.91
C MET A 350 20.53 15.59 -5.43
N GLU A 351 21.66 15.06 -5.90
CA GLU A 351 21.94 14.92 -7.33
C GLU A 351 21.25 13.67 -7.92
N LYS A 352 21.12 12.58 -7.15
CA LYS A 352 20.42 11.35 -7.57
C LYS A 352 18.90 11.50 -7.68
N ILE A 353 18.28 12.41 -6.92
CA ILE A 353 16.82 12.63 -6.96
C ILE A 353 16.36 13.66 -8.00
N LYS A 354 17.26 14.15 -8.87
CA LYS A 354 16.97 15.12 -9.94
C LYS A 354 16.08 14.51 -11.01
N TYR A 355 15.01 15.22 -11.35
CA TYR A 355 14.11 14.79 -12.42
C TYR A 355 14.85 14.62 -13.77
N PRO A 356 14.73 13.47 -14.45
CA PRO A 356 15.34 13.25 -15.75
C PRO A 356 14.55 13.96 -16.85
N ASN A 357 15.21 14.73 -17.72
CA ASN A 357 14.53 15.57 -18.72
C ASN A 357 14.09 14.81 -19.98
N ASP A 358 14.80 13.75 -20.37
CA ASP A 358 14.63 13.04 -21.65
C ASP A 358 14.44 11.52 -21.49
N ALA A 359 13.95 11.07 -20.33
CA ALA A 359 13.74 9.65 -20.01
C ALA A 359 12.49 9.05 -20.69
N GLY A 360 12.58 7.78 -21.09
CA GLY A 360 11.43 6.99 -21.53
C GLY A 360 10.43 6.73 -20.39
N ALA A 361 9.28 6.13 -20.70
CA ALA A 361 8.29 5.81 -19.68
C ALA A 361 8.79 4.75 -18.68
N GLU A 362 9.49 3.73 -19.18
CA GLU A 362 10.08 2.65 -18.37
C GLU A 362 11.19 3.21 -17.47
N ASP A 363 12.14 3.98 -18.04
CA ASP A 363 13.21 4.65 -17.29
C ASP A 363 12.66 5.58 -16.18
N LEU A 364 11.52 6.23 -16.43
CA LEU A 364 10.90 7.13 -15.45
C LEU A 364 10.22 6.35 -14.31
N GLU A 365 9.68 5.17 -14.59
CA GLU A 365 9.15 4.27 -13.55
C GLU A 365 10.27 3.75 -12.66
N GLU A 366 11.36 3.27 -13.25
CA GLU A 366 12.58 2.84 -12.53
C GLU A 366 13.17 3.99 -11.69
N PHE A 367 13.27 5.19 -12.28
CA PHE A 367 13.72 6.38 -11.56
C PHE A 367 12.85 6.70 -10.33
N GLU A 368 11.53 6.59 -10.43
CA GLU A 368 10.65 6.87 -9.29
C GLU A 368 10.77 5.81 -8.18
N GLU A 369 11.03 4.55 -8.53
CA GLU A 369 11.37 3.49 -7.57
C GLU A 369 12.67 3.80 -6.83
N ASP A 370 13.74 4.09 -7.56
CA ASP A 370 15.04 4.49 -7.00
C ASP A 370 14.95 5.76 -6.14
N ARG A 371 14.20 6.75 -6.61
CA ARG A 371 13.97 8.02 -5.91
C ARG A 371 13.34 7.78 -4.54
N HIS A 372 12.44 6.80 -4.41
CA HIS A 372 11.83 6.43 -3.14
C HIS A 372 12.85 5.86 -2.14
N GLU A 373 13.78 5.05 -2.62
CA GLU A 373 14.83 4.47 -1.79
C GLU A 373 15.84 5.52 -1.33
N TYR A 374 16.28 6.40 -2.23
CA TYR A 374 17.15 7.52 -1.89
C TYR A 374 16.50 8.46 -0.87
N LEU A 375 15.20 8.75 -0.98
CA LEU A 375 14.47 9.53 0.03
C LEU A 375 14.42 8.83 1.39
N THR A 376 14.46 7.50 1.45
CA THR A 376 14.53 6.75 2.71
C THR A 376 15.87 6.97 3.41
N ILE A 377 16.97 7.08 2.66
CA ILE A 377 18.29 7.45 3.19
C ILE A 377 18.26 8.90 3.68
N VAL A 378 17.74 9.84 2.89
CA VAL A 378 17.57 11.26 3.29
C VAL A 378 16.76 11.38 4.58
N ARG A 379 15.66 10.62 4.71
CA ARG A 379 14.84 10.57 5.93
C ARG A 379 15.65 10.10 7.14
N SER A 380 16.55 9.14 6.95
CA SER A 380 17.47 8.67 8.00
C SER A 380 18.45 9.77 8.40
N ILE A 381 19.01 10.51 7.43
CA ILE A 381 19.86 11.69 7.69
C ILE A 381 19.08 12.74 8.49
N ALA A 382 17.86 13.08 8.09
CA ALA A 382 17.00 14.06 8.80
C ALA A 382 16.67 13.64 10.25
N ARG A 383 16.65 12.33 10.56
CA ARG A 383 16.48 11.83 11.93
C ARG A 383 17.76 12.00 12.76
N ILE A 384 18.92 11.80 12.14
CA ILE A 384 20.24 11.92 12.78
C ILE A 384 20.59 13.39 13.03
N ASP A 385 20.46 14.23 11.99
CA ASP A 385 20.63 15.68 12.08
C ASP A 385 19.49 16.36 11.31
N GLY A 386 18.52 16.86 12.06
CA GLY A 386 17.34 17.48 11.46
C GLY A 386 17.59 18.89 10.91
N GLY A 387 18.66 19.58 11.31
CA GLY A 387 19.01 20.88 10.74
C GLY A 387 19.64 20.72 9.36
N LEU A 388 20.49 19.70 9.20
CA LEU A 388 21.33 19.49 8.02
C LEU A 388 20.54 19.49 6.70
N VAL A 389 19.42 18.77 6.62
CA VAL A 389 18.62 18.69 5.39
C VAL A 389 17.96 20.04 5.06
N LEU A 390 17.46 20.76 6.07
CA LEU A 390 16.84 22.08 5.86
C LEU A 390 17.87 23.15 5.45
N ASP A 391 19.07 23.08 6.00
CA ASP A 391 20.19 23.97 5.65
C ASP A 391 20.68 23.72 4.22
N ALA A 392 20.72 22.44 3.80
CA ALA A 392 21.01 22.08 2.42
C ALA A 392 19.93 22.62 1.47
N ILE A 393 18.64 22.36 1.74
CA ILE A 393 17.53 22.90 0.93
C ILE A 393 17.63 24.42 0.80
N GLN A 394 17.85 25.14 1.90
CA GLN A 394 17.96 26.60 1.88
C GLN A 394 19.13 27.07 1.01
N SER A 395 20.30 26.48 1.19
CA SER A 395 21.52 26.87 0.45
C SER A 395 21.35 26.61 -1.05
N PHE A 396 20.81 25.45 -1.42
CA PHE A 396 20.53 25.10 -2.81
C PHE A 396 19.47 26.01 -3.43
N LEU A 397 18.35 26.23 -2.73
CA LEU A 397 17.27 27.10 -3.21
C LEU A 397 17.79 28.54 -3.45
N GLN A 398 18.54 29.10 -2.50
CA GLN A 398 19.13 30.44 -2.65
C GLN A 398 20.08 30.51 -3.85
N HIS A 399 20.96 29.51 -4.00
CA HIS A 399 21.91 29.46 -5.11
C HIS A 399 21.20 29.37 -6.48
N ILE A 400 20.19 28.50 -6.60
CA ILE A 400 19.44 28.31 -7.86
C ILE A 400 18.62 29.57 -8.19
N LEU A 401 17.95 30.16 -7.20
CA LEU A 401 17.16 31.39 -7.41
C LEU A 401 18.03 32.59 -7.80
N LEU A 402 19.29 32.67 -7.34
CA LEU A 402 20.25 33.68 -7.81
C LEU A 402 20.66 33.48 -9.28
N GLN A 403 20.66 32.23 -9.76
CA GLN A 403 21.03 31.88 -11.12
C GLN A 403 19.90 32.01 -12.13
N LEU A 404 18.64 32.06 -11.68
CA LEU A 404 17.44 32.25 -12.50
C LEU A 404 17.06 33.75 -12.53
N PRO A 405 17.35 34.51 -13.60
CA PRO A 405 16.96 35.92 -13.67
C PRO A 405 15.44 36.06 -13.73
N THR A 406 14.90 37.06 -13.05
CA THR A 406 13.47 37.40 -12.99
C THR A 406 12.82 37.68 -14.36
N SER A 407 13.61 37.85 -15.43
CA SER A 407 13.16 38.19 -16.78
C SER A 407 13.38 37.09 -17.84
N MET A 408 13.94 35.93 -17.49
CA MET A 408 14.12 34.83 -18.46
C MET A 408 12.89 33.92 -18.51
N GLY A 409 12.42 33.63 -19.73
CA GLY A 409 11.46 32.55 -19.94
C GLY A 409 12.13 31.19 -19.73
N ALA A 410 11.33 30.16 -19.41
CA ALA A 410 11.82 28.81 -19.11
C ALA A 410 12.67 28.16 -20.21
N LYS A 411 12.63 28.69 -21.45
CA LYS A 411 13.42 28.22 -22.59
C LYS A 411 14.91 28.57 -22.49
N ASP A 412 15.28 29.56 -21.68
CA ASP A 412 16.67 30.01 -21.51
C ASP A 412 17.33 29.45 -20.23
N ALA A 413 16.53 28.84 -19.33
CA ALA A 413 17.04 28.14 -18.16
C ALA A 413 17.60 26.78 -18.60
N GLY A 414 18.88 26.52 -18.32
CA GLY A 414 19.50 25.24 -18.65
C GLY A 414 18.74 24.08 -18.00
N SER A 415 18.51 23.01 -18.77
CA SER A 415 17.77 21.80 -18.37
C SER A 415 18.22 21.26 -17.00
N GLU A 416 19.53 21.28 -16.74
CA GLU A 416 20.16 20.87 -15.49
C GLU A 416 19.75 21.72 -14.28
N ALA A 417 19.60 23.04 -14.44
CA ALA A 417 19.18 23.93 -13.37
C ALA A 417 17.71 23.71 -12.99
N LEU A 418 16.87 23.37 -13.97
CA LEU A 418 15.46 23.05 -13.77
C LEU A 418 15.28 21.72 -13.03
N SER A 419 16.04 20.67 -13.39
CA SER A 419 16.04 19.39 -12.67
C SER A 419 16.53 19.53 -11.22
N ARG A 420 17.52 20.39 -10.97
CA ARG A 420 17.97 20.69 -9.60
C ARG A 420 16.94 21.48 -8.79
N LEU A 421 16.25 22.42 -9.43
CA LEU A 421 15.17 23.16 -8.78
C LEU A 421 14.03 22.23 -8.38
N GLU A 422 13.61 21.36 -9.31
CA GLU A 422 12.63 20.30 -9.04
C GLU A 422 13.06 19.45 -7.84
N ALA A 423 14.29 18.90 -7.83
CA ALA A 423 14.78 18.07 -6.73
C ALA A 423 14.72 18.80 -5.38
N CYS A 424 15.07 20.10 -5.38
CA CYS A 424 15.01 20.93 -4.19
C CYS A 424 13.57 21.14 -3.68
N LEU A 425 12.63 21.42 -4.58
CA LEU A 425 11.21 21.59 -4.26
C LEU A 425 10.58 20.26 -3.80
N PHE A 426 10.82 19.18 -4.54
CA PHE A 426 10.38 17.84 -4.19
C PHE A 426 10.92 17.39 -2.82
N LEU A 427 12.18 17.69 -2.51
CA LEU A 427 12.76 17.42 -1.21
C LEU A 427 12.05 18.23 -0.11
N PHE A 428 11.78 19.53 -0.34
CA PHE A 428 11.00 20.36 0.57
C PHE A 428 9.53 19.94 0.69
N PHE A 429 8.93 19.34 -0.33
CA PHE A 429 7.63 18.69 -0.20
C PHE A 429 7.74 17.46 0.73
N SER A 430 8.79 16.66 0.55
CA SER A 430 9.01 15.39 1.24
C SER A 430 9.33 15.54 2.74
N ILE A 431 9.95 16.65 3.17
CA ILE A 431 10.25 16.88 4.60
C ILE A 431 9.01 16.83 5.50
N GLY A 432 7.81 17.11 4.98
CA GLY A 432 6.56 17.01 5.72
C GLY A 432 6.28 15.60 6.27
N GLU A 433 6.85 14.56 5.65
CA GLU A 433 6.83 13.18 6.12
C GLU A 433 8.01 12.84 7.04
N PHE A 434 9.13 13.53 6.89
CA PHE A 434 10.35 13.26 7.64
C PHE A 434 10.27 13.82 9.05
N TYR A 435 9.79 15.06 9.17
CA TYR A 435 9.68 15.75 10.44
C TYR A 435 8.26 15.71 10.99
N LYS A 436 8.10 15.09 12.16
CA LYS A 436 6.82 15.06 12.87
C LYS A 436 6.56 16.39 13.57
N ALA A 437 5.59 17.15 13.08
CA ALA A 437 5.13 18.39 13.69
C ALA A 437 3.85 18.17 14.54
N PRO A 438 3.62 18.96 15.61
CA PRO A 438 2.41 18.85 16.41
C PRO A 438 1.18 19.10 15.54
N ARG A 439 0.24 18.14 15.54
CA ARG A 439 -0.97 18.17 14.69
C ARG A 439 -0.66 18.36 13.19
N ASN A 440 0.52 17.94 12.71
CA ASN A 440 1.01 18.20 11.34
C ASN A 440 1.05 19.69 10.99
N ASP A 441 1.42 20.55 11.94
CA ASP A 441 1.60 21.99 11.72
C ASP A 441 3.07 22.37 11.90
N HIS A 442 3.81 22.34 10.79
CA HIS A 442 5.25 22.65 10.75
C HIS A 442 5.57 24.14 10.94
N PHE A 443 4.54 25.00 11.07
CA PHE A 443 4.68 26.43 11.31
C PHE A 443 4.18 26.83 12.69
N ALA A 444 3.72 25.86 13.49
CA ALA A 444 3.25 26.10 14.85
C ALA A 444 4.32 26.78 15.72
N GLN A 445 3.88 27.69 16.59
CA GLN A 445 4.76 28.32 17.56
C GLN A 445 5.34 27.25 18.52
N GLY A 446 6.66 27.32 18.77
CA GLY A 446 7.36 26.39 19.64
C GLY A 446 7.84 25.09 18.96
N TYR A 447 7.52 24.86 17.68
CA TYR A 447 8.15 23.79 16.91
C TYR A 447 9.57 24.17 16.50
N VAL A 448 10.53 23.27 16.74
CA VAL A 448 11.99 23.54 16.63
C VAL A 448 12.38 24.10 15.26
N TYR A 449 11.83 23.53 14.19
CA TYR A 449 12.16 23.93 12.82
C TYR A 449 11.21 25.00 12.24
N SER A 450 10.28 25.54 13.04
CA SER A 450 9.24 26.46 12.58
C SER A 450 9.82 27.71 11.90
N ALA A 451 10.86 28.32 12.46
CA ALA A 451 11.47 29.51 11.87
C ALA A 451 12.05 29.22 10.47
N LYS A 452 12.76 28.11 10.32
CA LYS A 452 13.38 27.69 9.06
C LYS A 452 12.34 27.30 8.01
N MET A 453 11.29 26.60 8.43
CA MET A 453 10.14 26.27 7.57
C MET A 453 9.44 27.53 7.06
N ASN A 454 9.21 28.52 7.94
CA ASN A 454 8.62 29.80 7.54
C ASN A 454 9.50 30.54 6.53
N GLU A 455 10.81 30.56 6.74
CA GLU A 455 11.74 31.20 5.82
C GLU A 455 11.74 30.54 4.44
N LEU A 456 11.89 29.21 4.38
CA LEU A 456 11.87 28.44 3.13
C LEU A 456 10.55 28.61 2.37
N MET A 457 9.42 28.47 3.08
CA MET A 457 8.10 28.63 2.49
C MET A 457 7.88 30.05 1.95
N THR A 458 8.35 31.07 2.67
CA THR A 458 8.31 32.46 2.21
C THR A 458 9.16 32.65 0.95
N ASN A 459 10.38 32.12 0.90
CA ASN A 459 11.25 32.21 -0.27
C ASN A 459 10.62 31.53 -1.50
N ILE A 460 9.98 30.37 -1.33
CA ILE A 460 9.27 29.68 -2.42
C ILE A 460 8.08 30.52 -2.90
N CYS A 461 7.23 31.01 -1.99
CA CYS A 461 6.02 31.78 -2.37
C CYS A 461 6.36 33.12 -3.03
N CYS A 462 7.40 33.82 -2.57
CA CYS A 462 7.84 35.12 -3.11
C CYS A 462 8.66 35.00 -4.40
N SER A 463 9.05 33.79 -4.81
CA SER A 463 9.83 33.55 -6.01
C SER A 463 8.97 33.42 -7.28
N ASN A 464 9.60 33.49 -8.45
CA ASN A 464 8.94 33.26 -9.73
C ASN A 464 8.77 31.76 -10.09
N VAL A 465 8.98 30.84 -9.14
CA VAL A 465 8.95 29.38 -9.36
C VAL A 465 7.66 28.92 -10.06
N SER A 466 6.49 29.42 -9.64
CA SER A 466 5.19 29.07 -10.23
C SER A 466 5.05 29.44 -11.72
N SER A 467 5.87 30.38 -12.21
CA SER A 467 5.82 30.87 -13.60
C SER A 467 6.79 30.16 -14.54
N ILE A 468 7.64 29.27 -14.02
CA ILE A 468 8.60 28.51 -14.82
C ILE A 468 7.82 27.44 -15.60
N GLU A 469 7.88 27.47 -16.94
CA GLU A 469 7.22 26.50 -17.84
C GLU A 469 7.93 25.14 -17.87
N PHE A 470 8.09 24.52 -16.70
CA PHE A 470 8.58 23.15 -16.54
C PHE A 470 7.61 22.41 -15.61
N PHE A 471 6.88 21.44 -16.17
CA PHE A 471 5.71 20.88 -15.49
C PHE A 471 6.01 20.24 -14.12
N PRO A 472 7.16 19.57 -13.88
CA PRO A 472 7.48 19.02 -12.57
C PRO A 472 7.61 20.13 -11.51
N VAL A 473 8.33 21.22 -11.82
CA VAL A 473 8.47 22.37 -10.92
C VAL A 473 7.14 23.05 -10.63
N GLN A 474 6.27 23.21 -11.64
CA GLN A 474 4.93 23.77 -11.42
C GLN A 474 4.08 22.87 -10.52
N LEU A 475 4.15 21.55 -10.73
CA LEU A 475 3.43 20.57 -9.93
C LEU A 475 3.91 20.60 -8.47
N ASP A 476 5.22 20.54 -8.25
CA ASP A 476 5.84 20.58 -6.93
C ASP A 476 5.47 21.86 -6.17
N PHE A 477 5.48 23.01 -6.85
CA PHE A 477 5.04 24.27 -6.25
C PHE A 477 3.64 24.14 -5.67
N PHE A 478 2.64 23.71 -6.46
CA PHE A 478 1.26 23.58 -5.97
C PHE A 478 1.10 22.46 -4.93
N GLU A 479 1.87 21.38 -5.02
CA GLU A 479 1.90 20.31 -4.01
C GLU A 479 2.42 20.80 -2.66
N ILE A 480 3.49 21.62 -2.66
CA ILE A 480 4.01 22.30 -1.49
C ILE A 480 2.93 23.19 -0.87
N ILE A 481 2.25 24.01 -1.68
CA ILE A 481 1.15 24.86 -1.21
C ILE A 481 0.04 24.02 -0.56
N GLY A 482 -0.38 22.93 -1.20
CA GLY A 482 -1.44 22.07 -0.69
C GLY A 482 -1.07 21.28 0.57
N ARG A 483 0.20 20.86 0.70
CA ARG A 483 0.72 20.13 1.87
C ARG A 483 0.91 21.05 3.08
N TYR A 484 1.44 22.25 2.86
CA TYR A 484 1.80 23.21 3.89
C TYR A 484 0.80 24.37 4.02
N ASP A 485 -0.48 24.11 3.72
CA ASP A 485 -1.56 25.10 3.75
C ASP A 485 -1.63 25.89 5.07
N LYS A 486 -1.33 25.24 6.20
CA LYS A 486 -1.30 25.89 7.53
C LYS A 486 -0.38 27.10 7.64
N PHE A 487 0.65 27.21 6.80
CA PHE A 487 1.50 28.40 6.70
C PHE A 487 0.68 29.68 6.51
N PHE A 488 -0.35 29.61 5.66
CA PHE A 488 -1.16 30.77 5.31
C PHE A 488 -2.07 31.26 6.44
N ASN A 489 -2.22 30.49 7.53
CA ASN A 489 -2.93 30.96 8.71
C ASN A 489 -2.21 32.16 9.38
N SER A 490 -0.88 32.23 9.25
CA SER A 490 -0.06 33.33 9.77
C SER A 490 0.34 34.34 8.68
N SER A 491 0.34 33.93 7.41
CA SER A 491 0.82 34.72 6.26
C SER A 491 -0.29 35.03 5.24
N SER A 492 -1.31 35.79 5.67
CA SER A 492 -2.51 36.05 4.85
C SER A 492 -2.27 36.83 3.56
N LYS A 493 -1.18 37.61 3.44
CA LYS A 493 -0.84 38.32 2.18
C LYS A 493 -0.46 37.34 1.06
N LEU A 494 0.43 36.40 1.36
CA LEU A 494 0.92 35.39 0.41
C LEU A 494 -0.19 34.44 -0.04
N LEU A 495 -1.22 34.25 0.78
CA LEU A 495 -2.40 33.47 0.42
C LEU A 495 -3.08 34.02 -0.84
N TYR A 496 -3.20 35.34 -0.99
CA TYR A 496 -3.84 35.94 -2.16
C TYR A 496 -2.94 35.91 -3.41
N GLU A 497 -1.62 35.98 -3.25
CA GLU A 497 -0.66 35.85 -4.36
C GLU A 497 -0.68 34.43 -4.95
N VAL A 498 -0.69 33.42 -4.07
CA VAL A 498 -0.80 32.02 -4.46
C VAL A 498 -2.19 31.70 -5.04
N LEU A 499 -3.25 32.31 -4.51
CA LEU A 499 -4.59 32.21 -5.08
C LEU A 499 -4.62 32.70 -6.54
N ALA A 500 -3.94 33.82 -6.85
CA ALA A 500 -3.83 34.29 -8.23
C ALA A 500 -3.14 33.26 -9.13
N ALA A 501 -2.07 32.61 -8.63
CA ALA A 501 -1.37 31.55 -9.36
C ALA A 501 -2.25 30.31 -9.62
N PHE A 502 -3.13 29.95 -8.69
CA PHE A 502 -4.12 28.90 -8.94
C PHE A 502 -5.11 29.29 -10.05
N LEU A 503 -5.57 30.53 -10.08
CA LEU A 503 -6.65 30.96 -10.98
C LEU A 503 -6.17 31.23 -12.42
N ASP A 504 -4.91 31.58 -12.64
CA ASP A 504 -4.38 31.95 -13.96
C ASP A 504 -3.78 30.77 -14.76
N ALA A 505 -3.00 31.09 -15.80
CA ALA A 505 -2.35 30.13 -16.70
C ALA A 505 -1.28 29.26 -16.02
N ARG A 506 -0.90 29.54 -14.77
CA ARG A 506 0.03 28.71 -14.00
C ARG A 506 -0.67 27.48 -13.40
N GLY A 507 -1.94 27.62 -12.98
CA GLY A 507 -2.71 26.57 -12.30
C GLY A 507 -3.88 26.01 -13.11
N LEU A 508 -5.10 26.45 -12.81
CA LEU A 508 -6.35 25.94 -13.39
C LEU A 508 -6.49 26.17 -14.89
N ARG A 509 -5.70 27.08 -15.47
CA ARG A 509 -5.66 27.34 -16.92
C ARG A 509 -4.34 26.91 -17.55
N ASN A 510 -3.57 26.05 -16.88
CA ASN A 510 -2.27 25.59 -17.37
C ASN A 510 -2.42 24.79 -18.67
N PRO A 511 -1.55 24.99 -19.68
CA PRO A 511 -1.58 24.23 -20.92
C PRO A 511 -1.34 22.72 -20.69
N ASN A 512 -0.51 22.36 -19.73
CA ASN A 512 -0.24 20.98 -19.36
C ASN A 512 -1.43 20.37 -18.59
N VAL A 513 -2.01 19.31 -19.17
CA VAL A 513 -3.18 18.62 -18.61
C VAL A 513 -2.89 18.06 -17.21
N LYS A 514 -1.69 17.51 -16.96
CA LYS A 514 -1.32 16.93 -15.66
C LYS A 514 -1.34 17.99 -14.56
N VAL A 515 -0.73 19.16 -14.82
CA VAL A 515 -0.71 20.28 -13.87
C VAL A 515 -2.12 20.83 -13.68
N ARG A 516 -2.84 21.08 -14.77
CA ARG A 516 -4.20 21.65 -14.73
C ARG A 516 -5.17 20.78 -13.92
N CYS A 517 -5.22 19.48 -14.19
CA CYS A 517 -6.09 18.54 -13.48
C CYS A 517 -5.71 18.43 -12.00
N ARG A 518 -4.40 18.38 -11.68
CA ARG A 518 -3.94 18.33 -10.28
C ARG A 518 -4.27 19.61 -9.52
N CYS A 519 -4.14 20.78 -10.17
CA CYS A 519 -4.50 22.07 -9.58
C CYS A 519 -5.99 22.14 -9.20
N ALA A 520 -6.90 21.52 -9.94
CA ALA A 520 -8.32 21.50 -9.57
C ALA A 520 -8.56 20.85 -8.18
N TYR A 521 -7.89 19.73 -7.91
CA TYR A 521 -7.92 19.08 -6.61
C TYR A 521 -7.28 19.92 -5.50
N LEU A 522 -6.05 20.39 -5.73
CA LEU A 522 -5.28 21.17 -4.76
C LEU A 522 -5.98 22.49 -4.41
N PHE A 523 -6.59 23.14 -5.41
CA PHE A 523 -7.40 24.34 -5.22
C PHE A 523 -8.62 24.08 -4.32
N SER A 524 -9.35 22.96 -4.52
CA SER A 524 -10.47 22.60 -3.64
C SER A 524 -10.02 22.40 -2.19
N ARG A 525 -8.89 21.72 -1.97
CA ARG A 525 -8.31 21.58 -0.64
C ARG A 525 -7.92 22.93 -0.04
N PHE A 526 -7.25 23.78 -0.80
CA PHE A 526 -6.82 25.11 -0.39
C PHE A 526 -8.00 26.01 0.01
N VAL A 527 -9.05 26.06 -0.83
CA VAL A 527 -10.29 26.80 -0.54
C VAL A 527 -10.95 26.28 0.73
N LYS A 528 -11.05 24.96 0.89
CA LYS A 528 -11.69 24.34 2.06
C LYS A 528 -10.97 24.70 3.37
N SER A 529 -9.64 24.71 3.36
CA SER A 529 -8.81 25.06 4.53
C SER A 529 -8.91 26.55 4.90
N HIS A 530 -9.00 27.44 3.91
CA HIS A 530 -8.94 28.90 4.13
C HIS A 530 -10.23 29.66 3.81
N LYS A 531 -11.37 28.96 3.72
CA LYS A 531 -12.66 29.54 3.31
C LYS A 531 -13.08 30.80 4.09
N SER A 532 -12.75 30.90 5.38
CA SER A 532 -13.06 32.08 6.20
C SER A 532 -12.28 33.33 5.77
N MET A 533 -11.01 33.17 5.38
CA MET A 533 -10.17 34.28 4.87
C MET A 533 -10.51 34.65 3.43
N LEU A 534 -11.02 33.68 2.64
CA LEU A 534 -11.43 33.88 1.25
C LEU A 534 -12.85 34.45 1.12
N ALA A 535 -13.69 34.32 2.15
CA ALA A 535 -15.09 34.75 2.13
C ALA A 535 -15.31 36.20 1.64
N PRO A 536 -14.48 37.21 2.01
CA PRO A 536 -14.65 38.59 1.52
C PRO A 536 -14.46 38.76 0.01
N HIS A 537 -13.68 37.88 -0.63
CA HIS A 537 -13.38 37.92 -2.06
C HIS A 537 -14.11 36.83 -2.85
N ALA A 538 -15.05 36.12 -2.22
CA ALA A 538 -15.72 34.96 -2.80
C ALA A 538 -16.38 35.27 -4.16
N GLU A 539 -17.01 36.43 -4.31
CA GLU A 539 -17.66 36.82 -5.57
C GLU A 539 -16.66 36.94 -6.74
N GLN A 540 -15.52 37.60 -6.50
CA GLN A 540 -14.47 37.75 -7.50
C GLN A 540 -13.87 36.40 -7.90
N ILE A 541 -13.68 35.51 -6.92
CA ILE A 541 -13.17 34.16 -7.17
C ILE A 541 -14.19 33.35 -7.98
N LEU A 542 -15.48 33.41 -7.64
CA LEU A 542 -16.54 32.71 -8.37
C LEU A 542 -16.66 33.19 -9.82
N GLN A 543 -16.53 34.49 -10.08
CA GLN A 543 -16.48 35.05 -11.44
C GLN A 543 -15.30 34.48 -12.25
N GLN A 544 -14.13 34.29 -11.63
CA GLN A 544 -12.97 33.66 -12.29
C GLN A 544 -13.15 32.16 -12.51
N LEU A 545 -14.03 31.48 -11.78
CA LEU A 545 -14.33 30.06 -11.96
C LEU A 545 -15.43 29.82 -12.99
N GLU A 546 -16.31 30.79 -13.25
CA GLU A 546 -17.50 30.64 -14.11
C GLU A 546 -17.20 29.98 -15.46
N GLY A 547 -16.15 30.43 -16.16
CA GLY A 547 -15.75 29.88 -17.46
C GLY A 547 -15.21 28.45 -17.43
N LEU A 548 -14.94 27.88 -16.24
CA LEU A 548 -14.40 26.53 -16.05
C LEU A 548 -15.46 25.52 -15.61
N LEU A 549 -16.65 25.99 -15.22
CA LEU A 549 -17.78 25.17 -14.76
C LEU A 549 -18.63 24.50 -15.86
N PRO A 550 -18.66 24.95 -17.14
CA PRO A 550 -19.45 24.27 -18.18
C PRO A 550 -19.05 22.80 -18.35
N LEU A 551 -20.01 21.89 -18.18
CA LEU A 551 -19.79 20.45 -18.26
C LEU A 551 -19.65 19.99 -19.72
N ASP A 552 -18.71 19.08 -19.95
CA ASP A 552 -18.59 18.33 -21.20
C ASP A 552 -19.11 16.89 -20.98
N PRO A 553 -20.34 16.58 -21.41
CA PRO A 553 -20.96 15.27 -21.18
C PRO A 553 -20.51 14.20 -22.19
N THR A 554 -19.47 14.46 -22.97
CA THR A 554 -18.97 13.50 -23.97
C THR A 554 -18.35 12.28 -23.28
N PRO A 555 -18.83 11.06 -23.59
CA PRO A 555 -18.28 9.84 -23.00
C PRO A 555 -16.86 9.58 -23.52
N GLN A 556 -15.94 9.28 -22.61
CA GLN A 556 -14.57 8.89 -22.95
C GLN A 556 -14.54 7.37 -23.20
N THR A 557 -14.34 6.95 -24.46
CA THR A 557 -14.21 5.53 -24.84
C THR A 557 -12.77 5.04 -24.65
N PRO A 558 -12.51 3.72 -24.55
CA PRO A 558 -11.17 3.17 -24.41
C PRO A 558 -10.16 3.65 -25.46
N GLU A 559 -10.60 3.91 -26.70
CA GLU A 559 -9.77 4.47 -27.79
C GLU A 559 -9.28 5.92 -27.53
N SER A 560 -9.93 6.62 -26.59
CA SER A 560 -9.57 7.97 -26.13
C SER A 560 -8.63 7.99 -24.90
N LYS A 561 -8.31 6.81 -24.32
CA LYS A 561 -7.31 6.71 -23.26
C LYS A 561 -5.91 6.80 -23.86
N GLY A 562 -5.14 7.79 -23.42
CA GLY A 562 -3.71 7.86 -23.70
C GLY A 562 -2.95 6.82 -22.88
N ILE A 563 -1.72 6.52 -23.31
CA ILE A 563 -0.76 5.71 -22.57
C ILE A 563 -0.53 6.41 -21.20
N ASN A 564 -0.57 5.65 -20.10
CA ASN A 564 -0.39 6.07 -18.69
C ASN A 564 -1.64 6.63 -17.95
N GLY A 565 -2.85 6.24 -18.33
CA GLY A 565 -4.04 6.50 -17.51
C GLY A 565 -4.52 7.97 -17.46
N PHE A 566 -3.86 8.86 -18.21
CA PHE A 566 -4.33 10.19 -18.53
C PHE A 566 -4.93 10.22 -19.94
N ALA A 567 -5.96 11.04 -20.14
CA ALA A 567 -6.65 11.18 -21.43
C ALA A 567 -5.65 11.54 -22.55
N LYS A 568 -5.89 11.00 -23.76
CA LYS A 568 -5.25 11.56 -24.97
C LYS A 568 -5.62 13.04 -25.04
N PRO A 569 -4.66 13.96 -25.21
CA PRO A 569 -5.03 15.36 -25.41
C PRO A 569 -5.94 15.44 -26.63
N PRO A 570 -6.99 16.28 -26.64
CA PRO A 570 -7.61 16.65 -27.89
C PRO A 570 -6.49 17.28 -28.74
N SER A 571 -6.00 16.51 -29.71
CA SER A 571 -5.09 17.04 -30.72
C SER A 571 -5.92 18.05 -31.50
N VAL A 572 -5.65 19.33 -31.26
CA VAL A 572 -6.34 20.51 -31.79
C VAL A 572 -7.56 20.93 -30.95
N PRO A 573 -7.66 22.22 -30.52
CA PRO A 573 -8.94 22.81 -30.17
C PRO A 573 -9.78 22.80 -31.45
N THR A 574 -10.54 21.73 -31.67
CA THR A 574 -11.53 21.71 -32.73
C THR A 574 -12.49 22.87 -32.48
N ALA A 575 -12.99 23.49 -33.54
CA ALA A 575 -13.91 24.63 -33.49
C ALA A 575 -15.23 24.34 -32.74
N THR A 576 -15.39 23.13 -32.20
CA THR A 576 -16.49 22.64 -31.36
C THR A 576 -15.97 22.33 -29.95
N GLY A 577 -15.71 23.38 -29.17
CA GLY A 577 -15.33 23.41 -27.75
C GLY A 577 -15.43 22.13 -26.90
N GLY A 578 -14.36 21.33 -26.88
CA GLY A 578 -14.15 20.32 -25.83
C GLY A 578 -13.73 21.00 -24.51
N GLY A 579 -14.25 20.52 -23.38
CA GLY A 579 -14.03 21.12 -22.05
C GLY A 579 -12.57 21.05 -21.58
N LEU A 580 -12.13 22.03 -20.79
CA LEU A 580 -10.76 22.07 -20.20
C LEU A 580 -10.51 20.94 -19.17
N PHE A 581 -11.58 20.40 -18.60
CA PHE A 581 -11.60 19.45 -17.49
C PHE A 581 -12.62 18.35 -17.76
N SER A 582 -12.40 17.13 -17.25
CA SER A 582 -13.47 16.13 -17.19
C SER A 582 -14.45 16.49 -16.06
N ILE A 583 -15.64 15.87 -16.06
CA ILE A 583 -16.63 16.03 -14.98
C ILE A 583 -16.03 15.71 -13.61
N THR A 584 -15.06 14.78 -13.56
CA THR A 584 -14.36 14.41 -12.31
C THR A 584 -13.54 15.58 -11.78
N GLU A 585 -12.71 16.24 -12.58
CA GLU A 585 -11.96 17.42 -12.14
C GLU A 585 -12.87 18.60 -11.85
N GLN A 586 -13.91 18.80 -12.66
CA GLN A 586 -14.91 19.86 -12.45
C GLN A 586 -15.60 19.71 -11.10
N SER A 587 -15.82 18.48 -10.62
CA SER A 587 -16.41 18.26 -9.30
C SER A 587 -15.62 18.93 -8.16
N PHE A 588 -14.31 19.09 -8.28
CA PHE A 588 -13.50 19.84 -7.30
C PHE A 588 -13.77 21.35 -7.37
N LEU A 589 -13.96 21.90 -8.58
CA LEU A 589 -14.29 23.31 -8.76
C LEU A 589 -15.70 23.64 -8.25
N TYR A 590 -16.65 22.72 -8.45
CA TYR A 590 -17.98 22.80 -7.86
C TYR A 590 -17.94 22.74 -6.33
N GLU A 591 -17.14 21.83 -5.74
CA GLU A 591 -16.93 21.78 -4.28
C GLU A 591 -16.31 23.07 -3.75
N SER A 592 -15.34 23.64 -4.47
CA SER A 592 -14.70 24.92 -4.13
C SER A 592 -15.71 26.06 -4.14
N SER A 593 -16.51 26.14 -5.20
CA SER A 593 -17.55 27.15 -5.38
C SER A 593 -18.61 27.05 -4.28
N ALA A 594 -19.04 25.83 -3.95
CA ALA A 594 -19.95 25.56 -2.83
C ALA A 594 -19.37 26.00 -1.47
N ASN A 595 -18.08 25.73 -1.19
CA ASN A 595 -17.41 26.21 0.03
C ASN A 595 -17.39 27.74 0.10
N LEU A 596 -17.12 28.43 -0.99
CA LEU A 596 -17.10 29.89 -1.05
C LEU A 596 -18.49 30.50 -0.86
N ILE A 597 -19.52 29.94 -1.53
CA ILE A 597 -20.92 30.39 -1.37
C ILE A 597 -21.37 30.24 0.08
N LEU A 598 -21.09 29.09 0.72
CA LEU A 598 -21.49 28.85 2.11
C LEU A 598 -20.66 29.67 3.10
N ALA A 599 -19.40 29.99 2.80
CA ALA A 599 -18.58 30.85 3.64
C ALA A 599 -19.10 32.31 3.70
N ARG A 600 -19.87 32.76 2.70
CA ARG A 600 -20.54 34.08 2.74
C ARG A 600 -21.60 34.18 3.85
N GLN A 601 -22.18 33.06 4.28
CA GLN A 601 -23.24 33.04 5.30
C GLN A 601 -22.78 33.56 6.67
N THR A 602 -21.49 33.51 7.01
CA THR A 602 -21.02 33.90 8.35
C THR A 602 -20.98 35.41 8.57
N ASN A 603 -21.17 36.23 7.52
CA ASN A 603 -20.93 37.68 7.57
C ASN A 603 -22.18 38.55 7.34
N THR A 604 -23.36 38.00 6.99
CA THR A 604 -24.59 38.79 6.73
C THR A 604 -25.87 38.00 7.07
N GLU A 605 -26.98 38.70 7.35
CA GLU A 605 -28.36 38.17 7.53
C GLU A 605 -28.95 37.49 6.26
N GLY A 606 -28.09 37.11 5.29
CA GLY A 606 -28.42 36.72 3.91
C GLY A 606 -28.53 35.20 3.63
N GLY A 607 -29.06 34.41 4.57
CA GLY A 607 -29.24 32.95 4.38
C GLY A 607 -29.97 32.59 3.08
N HIS A 608 -30.96 33.39 2.67
CA HIS A 608 -31.73 33.18 1.44
C HIS A 608 -30.91 33.37 0.15
N GLU A 609 -30.05 34.39 0.08
CA GLU A 609 -29.20 34.65 -1.10
C GLU A 609 -28.20 33.52 -1.32
N THR A 610 -27.61 33.00 -0.24
CA THR A 610 -26.66 31.89 -0.32
C THR A 610 -27.29 30.59 -0.79
N ALA A 611 -28.51 30.27 -0.34
CA ALA A 611 -29.25 29.12 -0.84
C ALA A 611 -29.61 29.28 -2.33
N GLN A 612 -29.97 30.49 -2.76
CA GLN A 612 -30.25 30.79 -4.16
C GLN A 612 -29.00 30.61 -5.05
N LEU A 613 -27.85 31.14 -4.63
CA LEU A 613 -26.59 30.96 -5.37
C LEU A 613 -26.17 29.49 -5.42
N PHE A 614 -26.38 28.74 -4.33
CA PHE A 614 -26.11 27.31 -4.29
C PHE A 614 -27.01 26.53 -5.25
N ALA A 615 -28.31 26.87 -5.31
CA ALA A 615 -29.24 26.30 -6.28
C ALA A 615 -28.84 26.66 -7.72
N MET A 616 -28.40 27.90 -7.97
CA MET A 616 -27.90 28.34 -9.29
C MET A 616 -26.66 27.54 -9.72
N LEU A 617 -25.74 27.25 -8.80
CA LEU A 617 -24.56 26.43 -9.08
C LEU A 617 -24.95 25.02 -9.56
N LEU A 618 -25.92 24.38 -8.90
CA LEU A 618 -26.35 23.02 -9.25
C LEU A 618 -27.32 22.93 -10.43
N ARG A 619 -28.01 24.02 -10.77
CA ARG A 619 -29.05 24.02 -11.81
C ARG A 619 -28.60 23.46 -13.17
N PRO A 620 -27.42 23.79 -13.73
CA PRO A 620 -26.98 23.26 -15.01
C PRO A 620 -26.91 21.73 -15.02
N ILE A 621 -26.32 21.13 -13.98
CA ILE A 621 -26.18 19.67 -13.90
C ILE A 621 -27.53 19.01 -13.65
N LEU A 622 -28.41 19.60 -12.85
CA LEU A 622 -29.75 19.04 -12.60
C LEU A 622 -30.63 19.04 -13.86
N LEU A 623 -30.48 20.03 -14.74
CA LEU A 623 -31.17 20.06 -16.03
C LEU A 623 -30.61 19.03 -17.02
N GLN A 624 -29.28 18.81 -17.00
CA GLN A 624 -28.62 17.85 -17.88
C GLN A 624 -28.79 16.40 -17.42
N PHE A 625 -28.88 16.15 -16.10
CA PHE A 625 -28.88 14.80 -15.53
C PHE A 625 -29.92 13.87 -16.17
N PRO A 626 -31.21 14.25 -16.33
CA PRO A 626 -32.19 13.39 -17.00
C PRO A 626 -31.84 13.12 -18.47
N GLN A 627 -31.17 14.05 -19.16
CA GLN A 627 -30.72 13.84 -20.54
C GLN A 627 -29.58 12.83 -20.60
N LEU A 628 -28.63 12.88 -19.66
CA LEU A 628 -27.56 11.88 -19.55
C LEU A 628 -28.12 10.47 -19.35
N VAL A 629 -29.12 10.32 -18.47
CA VAL A 629 -29.78 9.03 -18.26
C VAL A 629 -30.55 8.56 -19.51
N ARG A 630 -31.23 9.46 -20.22
CA ARG A 630 -31.88 9.13 -21.50
C ARG A 630 -30.89 8.67 -22.57
N LEU A 631 -29.71 9.29 -22.63
CA LEU A 631 -28.66 8.89 -23.57
C LEU A 631 -28.12 7.50 -23.25
N LEU A 632 -27.94 7.17 -21.96
CA LEU A 632 -27.61 5.81 -21.54
C LEU A 632 -28.71 4.81 -21.91
N ALA A 633 -29.97 5.14 -21.61
CA ALA A 633 -31.12 4.27 -21.86
C ALA A 633 -31.33 3.93 -23.35
N GLY A 634 -31.01 4.88 -24.24
CA GLY A 634 -31.13 4.72 -25.68
C GLY A 634 -29.91 4.11 -26.36
N GLU A 635 -28.80 3.88 -25.64
CA GLU A 635 -27.55 3.39 -26.21
C GLU A 635 -27.60 1.89 -26.45
N LYS A 636 -27.16 1.47 -27.65
CA LYS A 636 -27.20 0.05 -28.07
C LYS A 636 -25.82 -0.58 -28.09
N ASP A 637 -24.78 0.22 -28.23
CA ASP A 637 -23.40 -0.23 -28.19
C ASP A 637 -22.98 -0.45 -26.72
N PRO A 638 -22.61 -1.69 -26.31
CA PRO A 638 -22.26 -1.98 -24.92
C PRO A 638 -21.07 -1.17 -24.40
N GLU A 639 -20.04 -0.90 -25.21
CA GLU A 639 -18.88 -0.14 -24.77
C GLU A 639 -19.22 1.33 -24.53
N LEU A 640 -19.98 1.93 -25.46
CA LEU A 640 -20.45 3.30 -25.33
C LEU A 640 -21.50 3.44 -24.21
N ALA A 641 -22.35 2.44 -24.01
CA ALA A 641 -23.30 2.40 -22.90
C ALA A 641 -22.59 2.37 -21.55
N GLU A 642 -21.51 1.58 -21.40
CA GLU A 642 -20.67 1.63 -20.19
C GLU A 642 -20.06 3.01 -19.98
N ALA A 643 -19.47 3.61 -21.02
CA ALA A 643 -18.91 4.96 -20.95
C ALA A 643 -19.96 6.02 -20.58
N ARG A 644 -21.18 5.93 -21.11
CA ARG A 644 -22.31 6.82 -20.72
C ARG A 644 -22.76 6.58 -19.28
N GLY A 645 -22.75 5.33 -18.81
CA GLY A 645 -23.01 4.99 -17.41
C GLY A 645 -22.01 5.64 -16.46
N ILE A 646 -20.73 5.67 -16.84
CA ILE A 646 -19.67 6.38 -16.12
C ILE A 646 -19.93 7.90 -16.12
N VAL A 647 -20.38 8.49 -17.22
CA VAL A 647 -20.75 9.93 -17.26
C VAL A 647 -21.91 10.24 -16.30
N VAL A 648 -22.95 9.39 -16.26
CA VAL A 648 -24.06 9.54 -15.29
C VAL A 648 -23.55 9.44 -13.85
N LYS A 649 -22.64 8.49 -13.58
CA LYS A 649 -21.97 8.37 -12.29
C LYS A 649 -21.21 9.62 -11.91
N GLN A 650 -20.35 10.13 -12.80
CA GLN A 650 -19.55 11.33 -12.57
C GLN A 650 -20.44 12.56 -12.29
N ALA A 651 -21.55 12.70 -13.00
CA ALA A 651 -22.54 13.75 -12.75
C ALA A 651 -23.18 13.63 -11.35
N ALA A 652 -23.58 12.41 -10.95
CA ALA A 652 -24.13 12.17 -9.61
C ALA A 652 -23.08 12.40 -8.50
N ASP A 653 -21.82 12.00 -8.74
CA ASP A 653 -20.70 12.21 -7.82
C ASP A 653 -20.38 13.70 -7.66
N LEU A 654 -20.47 14.49 -8.74
CA LEU A 654 -20.33 15.94 -8.70
C LEU A 654 -21.40 16.58 -7.83
N ILE A 655 -22.68 16.20 -8.01
CA ILE A 655 -23.78 16.68 -7.16
C ILE A 655 -23.54 16.29 -5.69
N THR A 656 -23.15 15.04 -5.45
CA THR A 656 -22.85 14.51 -4.12
C THR A 656 -21.71 15.27 -3.45
N ARG A 657 -20.63 15.55 -4.18
CA ARG A 657 -19.47 16.28 -3.66
C ARG A 657 -19.78 17.74 -3.38
N THR A 658 -20.50 18.41 -4.27
CA THR A 658 -20.96 19.80 -4.10
C THR A 658 -21.80 19.95 -2.85
N THR A 659 -22.75 19.03 -2.64
CA THR A 659 -23.63 19.05 -1.47
C THR A 659 -22.95 18.58 -0.18
N ARG A 660 -21.81 17.87 -0.26
CA ARG A 660 -21.04 17.42 0.92
C ARG A 660 -20.48 18.56 1.76
N VAL A 661 -20.30 19.73 1.18
CA VAL A 661 -19.81 20.93 1.87
C VAL A 661 -20.71 21.33 3.04
N MET A 662 -21.99 20.99 2.97
CA MET A 662 -22.97 21.25 4.03
C MET A 662 -22.69 20.31 5.23
N SER A 663 -22.67 20.82 6.46
CA SER A 663 -22.44 19.97 7.64
C SER A 663 -23.56 18.95 7.81
N ALA A 664 -23.22 17.69 8.11
CA ALA A 664 -24.18 16.66 8.49
C ALA A 664 -24.56 16.70 10.00
N GLN A 665 -23.82 17.48 10.80
CA GLN A 665 -23.93 17.49 12.27
C GLN A 665 -24.88 18.57 12.82
N THR A 666 -25.32 19.51 11.97
CA THR A 666 -26.28 20.56 12.31
C THR A 666 -27.53 20.39 11.45
N PRO A 667 -28.75 20.59 11.98
CA PRO A 667 -29.96 20.52 11.17
C PRO A 667 -29.83 21.49 9.99
N PRO A 668 -29.97 21.00 8.74
CA PRO A 668 -29.83 21.86 7.57
C PRO A 668 -30.90 22.96 7.56
N GLN A 669 -30.53 24.15 7.08
CA GLN A 669 -31.48 25.24 6.85
C GLN A 669 -32.61 24.78 5.93
N ALA A 670 -33.82 25.31 6.13
CA ALA A 670 -35.00 24.87 5.39
C ALA A 670 -34.83 24.99 3.87
N GLU A 671 -34.25 26.09 3.40
CA GLU A 671 -33.98 26.36 1.99
C GLU A 671 -33.03 25.31 1.38
N LEU A 672 -32.03 24.88 2.14
CA LEU A 672 -31.06 23.87 1.72
C LEU A 672 -31.69 22.45 1.68
N VAL A 673 -32.64 22.16 2.57
CA VAL A 673 -33.44 20.92 2.52
C VAL A 673 -34.30 20.88 1.26
N HIS A 674 -34.89 22.01 0.85
CA HIS A 674 -35.65 22.06 -0.39
C HIS A 674 -34.79 21.74 -1.61
N ILE A 675 -33.53 22.22 -1.66
CA ILE A 675 -32.58 21.87 -2.73
C ILE A 675 -32.29 20.37 -2.71
N PHE A 676 -32.03 19.77 -1.55
CA PHE A 676 -31.83 18.32 -1.44
C PHE A 676 -33.01 17.51 -1.97
N MET A 677 -34.23 17.94 -1.66
CA MET A 677 -35.45 17.26 -2.12
C MET A 677 -35.69 17.48 -3.62
N GLU A 678 -35.35 18.63 -4.18
CA GLU A 678 -35.38 18.87 -5.63
C GLU A 678 -34.42 17.93 -6.36
N ILE A 679 -33.18 17.80 -5.88
CA ILE A 679 -32.19 16.88 -6.44
C ILE A 679 -32.70 15.43 -6.36
N LEU A 680 -33.24 15.03 -5.20
CA LEU A 680 -33.83 13.70 -5.02
C LEU A 680 -34.92 13.46 -6.06
N ASN A 681 -35.85 14.39 -6.25
CA ASN A 681 -36.93 14.26 -7.23
C ASN A 681 -36.39 14.12 -8.67
N VAL A 682 -35.35 14.86 -9.05
CA VAL A 682 -34.72 14.75 -10.37
C VAL A 682 -34.05 13.39 -10.56
N MET A 683 -33.29 12.91 -9.57
CA MET A 683 -32.62 11.61 -9.64
C MET A 683 -33.62 10.46 -9.66
N VAL A 684 -34.62 10.49 -8.77
CA VAL A 684 -35.68 9.47 -8.69
C VAL A 684 -36.52 9.45 -9.95
N GLY A 685 -36.92 10.62 -10.48
CA GLY A 685 -37.63 10.72 -11.75
C GLY A 685 -36.83 10.20 -12.95
N SER A 686 -35.50 10.12 -12.83
CA SER A 686 -34.62 9.57 -13.87
C SER A 686 -34.38 8.06 -13.72
N LEU A 687 -34.61 7.46 -12.55
CA LEU A 687 -34.40 6.02 -12.32
C LEU A 687 -35.27 5.14 -13.21
N ALA A 688 -36.50 5.56 -13.49
CA ALA A 688 -37.43 4.85 -14.37
C ALA A 688 -36.91 4.71 -15.82
N LEU A 689 -35.89 5.48 -16.20
CA LEU A 689 -35.28 5.44 -17.52
C LEU A 689 -34.05 4.51 -17.58
N LEU A 690 -33.51 4.07 -16.45
CA LEU A 690 -32.34 3.20 -16.45
C LEU A 690 -32.67 1.83 -17.08
N PRO A 691 -31.68 1.17 -17.72
CA PRO A 691 -31.83 -0.22 -18.15
C PRO A 691 -32.34 -1.08 -17.00
N THR A 692 -33.39 -1.88 -17.21
CA THR A 692 -34.03 -2.60 -16.09
C THR A 692 -33.20 -3.76 -15.59
N ALA A 693 -32.55 -4.52 -16.49
CA ALA A 693 -31.81 -5.72 -16.14
C ALA A 693 -30.49 -5.41 -15.40
N PRO A 694 -30.24 -6.02 -14.23
CA PRO A 694 -28.94 -5.95 -13.53
C PRO A 694 -27.79 -6.43 -14.41
N GLY A 695 -26.63 -5.79 -14.29
CA GLY A 695 -25.45 -6.10 -15.12
C GLY A 695 -25.55 -5.61 -16.57
N SER A 696 -26.58 -4.84 -16.94
CA SER A 696 -26.59 -4.11 -18.21
C SER A 696 -25.43 -3.12 -18.28
N PRO A 697 -24.75 -2.96 -19.44
CA PRO A 697 -23.65 -2.02 -19.58
C PRO A 697 -24.03 -0.60 -19.12
N GLY A 698 -23.20 -0.01 -18.28
CA GLY A 698 -23.36 1.33 -17.72
C GLY A 698 -24.36 1.45 -16.56
N ARG A 699 -25.26 0.48 -16.36
CA ARG A 699 -26.26 0.51 -15.27
C ARG A 699 -25.58 0.52 -13.90
N THR A 700 -24.66 -0.40 -13.65
CA THR A 700 -23.98 -0.52 -12.35
C THR A 700 -23.26 0.78 -11.98
N SER A 701 -22.55 1.40 -12.93
CA SER A 701 -21.90 2.70 -12.76
C SER A 701 -22.91 3.80 -12.42
N ALA A 702 -24.01 3.92 -13.17
CA ALA A 702 -25.06 4.91 -12.93
C ALA A 702 -25.73 4.73 -11.54
N CYS A 703 -26.10 3.49 -11.20
CA CYS A 703 -26.66 3.12 -9.90
C CYS A 703 -25.72 3.48 -8.74
N ALA A 704 -24.41 3.25 -8.91
CA ALA A 704 -23.41 3.58 -7.89
C ALA A 704 -23.38 5.10 -7.58
N GLY A 705 -23.46 5.95 -8.60
CA GLY A 705 -23.50 7.41 -8.42
C GLY A 705 -24.78 7.88 -7.71
N ILE A 706 -25.94 7.35 -8.10
CA ILE A 706 -27.22 7.68 -7.44
C ILE A 706 -27.21 7.20 -5.98
N ARG A 707 -26.72 5.99 -5.73
CA ARG A 707 -26.57 5.42 -4.38
C ARG A 707 -25.64 6.27 -3.51
N ALA A 708 -24.55 6.80 -4.06
CA ALA A 708 -23.67 7.72 -3.32
C ALA A 708 -24.41 8.99 -2.84
N PHE A 709 -25.29 9.54 -3.68
CA PHE A 709 -26.13 10.68 -3.29
C PHE A 709 -27.17 10.29 -2.22
N LEU A 710 -27.81 9.11 -2.33
CA LEU A 710 -28.74 8.63 -1.30
C LEU A 710 -28.06 8.48 0.07
N HIS A 711 -26.85 7.90 0.11
CA HIS A 711 -26.05 7.82 1.34
C HIS A 711 -25.79 9.22 1.94
N ARG A 712 -25.53 10.21 1.09
CA ARG A 712 -25.33 11.60 1.49
C ARG A 712 -26.61 12.24 2.05
N LEU A 713 -27.76 12.00 1.42
CA LEU A 713 -29.05 12.49 1.89
C LEU A 713 -29.41 11.92 3.27
N ILE A 714 -29.29 10.61 3.46
CA ILE A 714 -29.55 9.93 4.74
C ILE A 714 -28.66 10.53 5.85
N GLY A 715 -27.39 10.80 5.55
CA GLY A 715 -26.49 11.45 6.49
C GLY A 715 -26.91 12.89 6.84
N SER A 716 -27.56 13.62 5.93
CA SER A 716 -27.85 15.05 6.07
C SER A 716 -29.26 15.34 6.59
N ILE A 717 -30.25 14.53 6.22
CA ILE A 717 -31.65 14.67 6.64
C ILE A 717 -31.92 13.61 7.71
N GLY A 718 -31.63 13.93 8.97
CA GLY A 718 -31.90 13.01 10.09
C GLY A 718 -33.39 12.92 10.49
N PRO A 719 -33.73 12.02 11.43
CA PRO A 719 -35.09 11.92 11.99
C PRO A 719 -35.58 13.20 12.69
N GLU A 720 -34.66 14.09 13.07
CA GLU A 720 -34.91 15.41 13.66
C GLU A 720 -35.35 16.48 12.65
N CYS A 721 -35.25 16.22 11.35
CA CYS A 721 -35.55 17.21 10.31
C CYS A 721 -37.07 17.38 10.09
N ASN A 722 -37.63 18.44 10.68
CA ASN A 722 -39.06 18.76 10.61
C ASN A 722 -39.44 19.77 9.51
N VAL A 723 -38.54 20.02 8.55
CA VAL A 723 -38.81 20.95 7.44
C VAL A 723 -39.93 20.38 6.59
N VAL A 724 -41.00 21.16 6.40
CA VAL A 724 -42.20 20.76 5.65
C VAL A 724 -42.00 21.09 4.17
N VAL A 725 -42.14 20.09 3.30
CA VAL A 725 -42.02 20.27 1.85
C VAL A 725 -43.38 20.09 1.20
N LYS A 726 -43.80 21.08 0.40
CA LYS A 726 -45.05 20.99 -0.37
C LYS A 726 -44.83 20.08 -1.58
N THR A 727 -45.55 18.98 -1.66
CA THR A 727 -45.56 18.10 -2.83
C THR A 727 -46.35 18.78 -3.95
N GLY A 728 -45.64 19.44 -4.88
CA GLY A 728 -46.25 20.01 -6.07
C GLY A 728 -46.54 18.93 -7.11
N VAL A 729 -47.80 18.51 -7.25
CA VAL A 729 -48.27 17.84 -8.47
C VAL A 729 -48.74 18.93 -9.43
N GLY A 730 -48.06 19.09 -10.56
CA GLY A 730 -48.46 20.01 -11.62
C GLY A 730 -49.32 19.31 -12.69
N GLY A 731 -50.44 19.95 -13.06
CA GLY A 731 -50.97 19.93 -14.43
C GLY A 731 -52.46 19.55 -14.62
N GLY A 732 -53.30 20.55 -14.96
CA GLY A 732 -54.44 20.34 -15.87
C GLY A 732 -55.85 20.73 -15.40
N GLY A 733 -56.21 22.01 -15.61
CA GLY A 733 -57.54 22.47 -16.07
C GLY A 733 -58.83 22.06 -15.34
N GLY A 734 -59.50 23.05 -14.74
CA GLY A 734 -60.94 22.97 -14.45
C GLY A 734 -61.37 23.94 -13.37
N GLY A 735 -61.89 25.11 -13.76
CA GLY A 735 -62.55 26.03 -12.83
C GLY A 735 -63.76 25.38 -12.19
N GLY A 736 -63.84 25.43 -10.86
CA GLY A 736 -64.97 24.92 -10.08
C GLY A 736 -64.94 25.52 -8.69
N SER A 737 -65.87 26.43 -8.44
CA SER A 737 -66.05 27.16 -7.18
C SER A 737 -66.60 26.27 -6.06
N GLY A 738 -66.03 26.41 -4.86
CA GLY A 738 -66.75 26.25 -3.58
C GLY A 738 -66.51 24.95 -2.81
N GLY A 739 -66.13 25.11 -1.54
CA GLY A 739 -66.38 24.12 -0.48
C GLY A 739 -65.14 23.49 0.15
N ASP A 740 -64.95 23.79 1.43
CA ASP A 740 -64.16 23.08 2.45
C ASP A 740 -62.62 23.14 2.39
N GLY A 741 -62.07 23.87 3.37
CA GLY A 741 -60.67 23.88 3.71
C GLY A 741 -60.21 22.51 4.20
N VAL A 742 -59.74 21.69 3.27
CA VAL A 742 -58.77 20.63 3.57
C VAL A 742 -57.41 21.30 3.66
N SER A 743 -56.89 21.43 4.89
CA SER A 743 -55.51 21.77 5.14
C SER A 743 -54.63 20.84 4.30
N GLN A 744 -53.94 21.36 3.28
CA GLN A 744 -52.88 20.62 2.59
C GLN A 744 -51.78 20.33 3.62
N GLU A 745 -51.83 19.14 4.25
CA GLU A 745 -50.83 18.66 5.20
C GLU A 745 -49.52 18.41 4.44
N GLY A 746 -48.57 19.34 4.56
CA GLY A 746 -47.22 19.10 4.06
C GLY A 746 -46.53 18.02 4.90
N SER A 747 -45.86 17.08 4.24
CA SER A 747 -45.07 16.03 4.91
C SER A 747 -43.66 16.56 5.26
N THR A 748 -43.08 16.05 6.35
CA THR A 748 -41.70 16.39 6.72
C THR A 748 -40.72 15.78 5.72
N ALA A 749 -39.60 16.47 5.47
CA ALA A 749 -38.53 16.00 4.59
C ALA A 749 -37.99 14.62 5.01
N SER A 750 -37.93 14.33 6.31
CA SER A 750 -37.53 13.00 6.82
C SER A 750 -38.46 11.89 6.35
N ASN A 751 -39.77 12.12 6.38
CA ASN A 751 -40.77 11.14 5.99
C ASN A 751 -40.82 10.98 4.47
N LEU A 752 -40.70 12.08 3.73
CA LEU A 752 -40.60 12.05 2.28
C LEU A 752 -39.34 11.31 1.80
N LEU A 753 -38.22 11.46 2.50
CA LEU A 753 -37.00 10.72 2.17
C LEU A 753 -37.17 9.22 2.41
N LEU A 754 -37.72 8.80 3.55
CA LEU A 754 -38.00 7.37 3.81
C LEU A 754 -39.00 6.80 2.79
N LEU A 755 -40.04 7.54 2.44
CA LEU A 755 -41.01 7.16 1.41
C LEU A 755 -40.35 7.03 0.03
N ALA A 756 -39.51 8.01 -0.34
CA ALA A 756 -38.75 7.95 -1.59
C ALA A 756 -37.82 6.73 -1.61
N LEU A 757 -37.11 6.44 -0.52
CA LEU A 757 -36.26 5.26 -0.41
C LEU A 757 -37.06 3.96 -0.58
N SER A 758 -38.24 3.85 0.03
CA SER A 758 -39.16 2.71 -0.17
C SER A 758 -39.54 2.52 -1.63
N THR A 759 -39.71 3.60 -2.40
CA THR A 759 -40.02 3.51 -3.85
C THR A 759 -38.80 3.21 -4.73
N VAL A 760 -37.63 3.71 -4.34
CA VAL A 760 -36.40 3.68 -5.15
C VAL A 760 -35.67 2.35 -5.02
N VAL A 761 -35.56 1.84 -3.81
CA VAL A 761 -34.75 0.65 -3.51
C VAL A 761 -35.22 -0.60 -4.26
N PRO A 762 -36.53 -0.88 -4.41
CA PRO A 762 -37.00 -1.99 -5.25
C PRO A 762 -36.62 -1.86 -6.74
N GLN A 763 -36.56 -0.64 -7.28
CA GLN A 763 -36.14 -0.38 -8.67
C GLN A 763 -34.63 -0.59 -8.88
N LEU A 764 -33.84 -0.35 -7.83
CA LEU A 764 -32.39 -0.59 -7.85
C LEU A 764 -32.07 -2.09 -7.76
N ILE A 765 -32.84 -2.85 -6.98
CA ILE A 765 -32.65 -4.30 -6.76
C ILE A 765 -33.19 -5.15 -7.93
N ASP A 766 -34.12 -4.61 -8.72
CA ASP A 766 -34.91 -5.29 -9.76
C ASP A 766 -35.66 -6.54 -9.26
N VAL A 767 -36.73 -6.30 -8.49
CA VAL A 767 -37.59 -7.37 -7.96
C VAL A 767 -38.48 -8.00 -9.05
N HIS A 768 -38.51 -7.49 -10.29
CA HIS A 768 -39.55 -7.80 -11.29
C HIS A 768 -39.07 -8.43 -12.61
N SER A 769 -37.77 -8.64 -12.83
CA SER A 769 -37.30 -9.35 -14.03
C SER A 769 -37.45 -10.86 -13.90
N GLY A 770 -38.40 -11.43 -14.64
CA GLY A 770 -38.43 -12.87 -14.94
C GLY A 770 -37.25 -13.31 -15.83
N PRO A 771 -37.07 -14.63 -16.04
CA PRO A 771 -35.87 -15.22 -16.64
C PRO A 771 -35.83 -15.10 -18.17
N SER A 772 -35.81 -13.89 -18.74
CA SER A 772 -35.94 -13.70 -20.19
C SER A 772 -35.01 -12.65 -20.83
N ILE A 773 -33.80 -12.46 -20.32
CA ILE A 773 -32.73 -11.68 -20.98
C ILE A 773 -31.43 -12.50 -20.87
N PRO A 774 -30.56 -12.56 -21.90
CA PRO A 774 -29.29 -13.29 -21.81
C PRO A 774 -28.53 -12.82 -20.57
N ALA A 775 -28.27 -13.76 -19.66
CA ALA A 775 -27.65 -13.45 -18.37
C ALA A 775 -26.25 -12.90 -18.61
N GLY A 776 -26.05 -11.61 -18.35
CA GLY A 776 -24.72 -11.02 -18.23
C GLY A 776 -23.92 -11.73 -17.13
N ASP A 777 -22.60 -11.53 -17.13
CA ASP A 777 -21.68 -12.25 -16.25
C ASP A 777 -22.17 -12.19 -14.78
N PRO A 778 -22.27 -13.34 -14.10
CA PRO A 778 -22.90 -13.43 -12.79
C PRO A 778 -22.22 -12.56 -11.74
N ASP A 779 -20.89 -12.40 -11.81
CA ASP A 779 -20.13 -11.57 -10.88
C ASP A 779 -20.53 -10.08 -10.96
N ILE A 780 -20.84 -9.55 -12.15
CA ILE A 780 -21.26 -8.15 -12.30
C ILE A 780 -22.61 -7.93 -11.62
N ARG A 781 -23.58 -8.82 -11.87
CA ARG A 781 -24.93 -8.74 -11.26
C ARG A 781 -24.89 -8.89 -9.74
N TRP A 782 -24.10 -9.84 -9.24
CA TRP A 782 -23.96 -10.09 -7.81
C TRP A 782 -23.25 -8.94 -7.10
N ARG A 783 -22.25 -8.33 -7.74
CA ARG A 783 -21.58 -7.13 -7.25
C ARG A 783 -22.55 -5.96 -7.12
N GLU A 784 -23.36 -5.71 -8.14
CA GLU A 784 -24.38 -4.65 -8.12
C GLU A 784 -25.36 -4.86 -6.96
N LEU A 785 -25.87 -6.08 -6.78
CA LEU A 785 -26.77 -6.42 -5.66
C LEU A 785 -26.11 -6.20 -4.29
N ARG A 786 -24.86 -6.66 -4.12
CA ARG A 786 -24.07 -6.49 -2.89
C ARG A 786 -23.87 -5.02 -2.54
N GLU A 787 -23.61 -4.18 -3.54
CA GLU A 787 -23.34 -2.75 -3.36
C GLU A 787 -24.52 -1.96 -2.78
N HIS A 788 -25.75 -2.47 -2.87
CA HIS A 788 -26.93 -1.84 -2.27
C HIS A 788 -27.09 -2.13 -0.76
N MET A 789 -26.48 -3.20 -0.23
CA MET A 789 -26.64 -3.63 1.17
C MET A 789 -26.22 -2.58 2.22
N PRO A 790 -25.11 -1.83 2.07
CA PRO A 790 -24.71 -0.82 3.05
C PRO A 790 -25.75 0.30 3.26
N LEU A 791 -26.62 0.55 2.28
CA LEU A 791 -27.67 1.56 2.39
C LEU A 791 -28.67 1.18 3.49
N PHE A 792 -29.05 -0.09 3.59
CA PHE A 792 -29.96 -0.59 4.61
C PHE A 792 -29.37 -0.44 6.02
N SER A 793 -28.10 -0.81 6.19
CA SER A 793 -27.41 -0.62 7.47
C SER A 793 -27.32 0.85 7.86
N GLN A 794 -27.08 1.77 6.91
CA GLN A 794 -27.04 3.20 7.21
C GLN A 794 -28.42 3.76 7.59
N VAL A 795 -29.48 3.36 6.87
CA VAL A 795 -30.85 3.78 7.19
C VAL A 795 -31.24 3.30 8.59
N ALA A 796 -30.96 2.03 8.92
CA ALA A 796 -31.19 1.48 10.25
C ALA A 796 -30.41 2.25 11.34
N ALA A 797 -29.11 2.46 11.14
CA ALA A 797 -28.26 3.20 12.07
C ALA A 797 -28.73 4.65 12.31
N ARG A 798 -29.18 5.33 11.26
CA ARG A 798 -29.56 6.76 11.32
C ARG A 798 -30.96 6.99 11.84
N TYR A 799 -31.95 6.21 11.42
CA TYR A 799 -33.36 6.41 11.76
C TYR A 799 -33.88 5.50 12.87
N LYS A 800 -33.12 4.47 13.25
CA LYS A 800 -33.47 3.52 14.31
C LYS A 800 -34.90 3.00 14.11
N ASP A 801 -35.76 3.00 15.13
CA ASP A 801 -37.10 2.41 15.03
C ASP A 801 -37.96 3.03 13.92
N ARG A 802 -37.69 4.28 13.50
CA ARG A 802 -38.40 4.92 12.39
C ARG A 802 -38.08 4.28 11.03
N SER A 803 -37.01 3.51 10.89
CA SER A 803 -36.72 2.77 9.65
C SER A 803 -37.47 1.45 9.53
N VAL A 804 -38.12 0.95 10.59
CA VAL A 804 -38.76 -0.37 10.56
C VAL A 804 -39.76 -0.51 9.41
N PRO A 805 -40.66 0.46 9.11
CA PRO A 805 -41.57 0.34 7.96
C PRO A 805 -40.83 0.20 6.62
N PHE A 806 -39.78 0.99 6.40
CA PHE A 806 -38.93 0.89 5.21
C PHE A 806 -38.26 -0.49 5.12
N LEU A 807 -37.71 -0.99 6.23
CA LEU A 807 -37.07 -2.30 6.27
C LEU A 807 -38.08 -3.43 6.02
N THR A 808 -39.27 -3.37 6.60
CA THR A 808 -40.34 -4.36 6.36
C THR A 808 -40.74 -4.44 4.88
N GLU A 809 -40.73 -3.30 4.18
CA GLU A 809 -41.07 -3.24 2.76
C GLU A 809 -39.91 -3.69 1.85
N CYS A 810 -38.68 -3.29 2.15
CA CYS A 810 -37.55 -3.43 1.22
C CYS A 810 -36.58 -4.58 1.55
N LEU A 811 -36.50 -5.03 2.81
CA LEU A 811 -35.53 -6.04 3.25
C LEU A 811 -35.88 -7.45 2.74
N PRO A 812 -37.13 -7.94 2.83
CA PRO A 812 -37.46 -9.28 2.33
C PRO A 812 -37.19 -9.47 0.82
N PRO A 813 -37.56 -8.53 -0.09
CA PRO A 813 -37.21 -8.63 -1.50
C PRO A 813 -35.70 -8.69 -1.77
N LEU A 814 -34.90 -7.93 -1.03
CA LEU A 814 -33.44 -7.96 -1.14
C LEU A 814 -32.87 -9.33 -0.75
N ILE A 815 -33.35 -9.89 0.36
CA ILE A 815 -32.93 -11.21 0.85
C ILE A 815 -33.28 -12.27 -0.20
N ALA A 816 -34.52 -12.25 -0.72
CA ALA A 816 -34.95 -13.18 -1.75
C ALA A 816 -34.08 -13.11 -3.02
N ALA A 817 -33.81 -11.90 -3.52
CA ALA A 817 -32.93 -11.69 -4.67
C ALA A 817 -31.51 -12.22 -4.40
N THR A 818 -30.98 -11.99 -3.19
CA THR A 818 -29.64 -12.45 -2.80
C THR A 818 -29.57 -13.96 -2.68
N LEU A 819 -30.56 -14.61 -2.06
CA LEU A 819 -30.61 -16.06 -1.95
C LEU A 819 -30.72 -16.72 -3.33
N ASN A 820 -31.51 -16.15 -4.24
CA ASN A 820 -31.60 -16.62 -5.61
C ASN A 820 -30.25 -16.51 -6.35
N ALA A 821 -29.56 -15.37 -6.20
CA ALA A 821 -28.23 -15.16 -6.77
C ALA A 821 -27.18 -16.16 -6.23
N LEU A 822 -27.21 -16.43 -4.91
CA LEU A 822 -26.31 -17.40 -4.28
C LEU A 822 -26.60 -18.84 -4.70
N ALA A 823 -27.83 -19.15 -5.10
CA ALA A 823 -28.27 -20.47 -5.55
C ALA A 823 -27.98 -20.76 -7.04
N GLU A 824 -27.58 -19.76 -7.83
CA GLU A 824 -27.23 -19.96 -9.24
C GLU A 824 -26.09 -21.01 -9.37
N PRO A 825 -26.09 -21.89 -10.39
CA PRO A 825 -24.98 -22.82 -10.60
C PRO A 825 -23.72 -22.09 -11.08
N LEU A 826 -22.53 -22.54 -10.65
CA LEU A 826 -21.23 -22.03 -11.09
C LEU A 826 -20.33 -23.16 -11.56
N HIS A 827 -19.48 -22.87 -12.55
CA HIS A 827 -18.41 -23.76 -12.97
C HIS A 827 -17.10 -23.41 -12.25
N GLU A 828 -16.26 -24.42 -11.95
CA GLU A 828 -15.00 -24.26 -11.19
C GLU A 828 -13.99 -23.31 -11.87
N SER A 829 -14.11 -23.08 -13.17
CA SER A 829 -13.24 -22.17 -13.93
C SER A 829 -13.56 -20.68 -13.73
N GLN A 830 -14.70 -20.33 -13.13
CA GLN A 830 -15.15 -18.93 -12.97
C GLN A 830 -14.66 -18.32 -11.65
N LEU A 831 -13.33 -18.23 -11.46
CA LEU A 831 -12.70 -17.81 -10.20
C LEU A 831 -13.21 -16.44 -9.69
N VAL A 832 -13.42 -15.46 -10.58
CA VAL A 832 -13.93 -14.13 -10.22
C VAL A 832 -15.35 -14.21 -9.64
N ALA A 833 -16.22 -15.02 -10.26
CA ALA A 833 -17.59 -15.20 -9.79
C ALA A 833 -17.64 -15.98 -8.47
N ILE A 834 -16.75 -16.95 -8.26
CA ILE A 834 -16.64 -17.68 -6.99
C ILE A 834 -16.30 -16.72 -5.83
N GLU A 835 -15.32 -15.83 -6.02
CA GLU A 835 -14.95 -14.85 -4.99
C GLU A 835 -16.05 -13.79 -4.78
N GLU A 836 -16.75 -13.40 -5.85
CA GLU A 836 -17.87 -12.47 -5.75
C GLU A 836 -19.07 -13.11 -5.03
N ARG A 837 -19.36 -14.39 -5.24
CA ARG A 837 -20.37 -15.15 -4.48
C ARG A 837 -20.04 -15.21 -3.00
N LYS A 838 -18.78 -15.48 -2.66
CA LYS A 838 -18.28 -15.43 -1.28
C LYS A 838 -18.53 -14.05 -0.66
N SER A 839 -18.19 -13.00 -1.40
CA SER A 839 -18.35 -11.62 -0.94
C SER A 839 -19.82 -11.16 -0.83
N LEU A 840 -20.70 -11.62 -1.74
CA LEU A 840 -22.15 -11.37 -1.67
C LEU A 840 -22.76 -12.00 -0.41
N ARG A 841 -22.41 -13.26 -0.13
CA ARG A 841 -22.84 -13.97 1.08
C ARG A 841 -22.39 -13.24 2.35
N ARG A 842 -21.11 -12.86 2.41
CA ARG A 842 -20.55 -12.07 3.52
C ARG A 842 -21.29 -10.74 3.70
N GLY A 843 -21.56 -10.04 2.60
CA GLY A 843 -22.28 -8.77 2.60
C GLY A 843 -23.66 -8.89 3.24
N LEU A 844 -24.42 -9.93 2.89
CA LEU A 844 -25.74 -10.19 3.46
C LEU A 844 -25.67 -10.42 4.97
N LEU A 845 -24.76 -11.29 5.42
CA LEU A 845 -24.59 -11.60 6.85
C LEU A 845 -24.16 -10.37 7.66
N GLN A 846 -23.23 -9.58 7.13
CA GLN A 846 -22.78 -8.33 7.76
C GLN A 846 -23.88 -7.27 7.83
N MET A 847 -24.68 -7.13 6.77
CA MET A 847 -25.80 -6.19 6.75
C MET A 847 -26.83 -6.56 7.81
N LEU A 848 -27.24 -7.83 7.88
CA LEU A 848 -28.21 -8.32 8.86
C LEU A 848 -27.69 -8.19 10.28
N TYR A 849 -26.42 -8.53 10.52
CA TYR A 849 -25.76 -8.29 11.80
C TYR A 849 -25.79 -6.81 12.18
N GLY A 850 -25.39 -5.91 11.28
CA GLY A 850 -25.37 -4.47 11.53
C GLY A 850 -26.75 -3.89 11.83
N ILE A 851 -27.80 -4.34 11.12
CA ILE A 851 -29.18 -3.96 11.39
C ILE A 851 -29.62 -4.49 12.76
N GLY A 852 -29.36 -5.77 13.06
CA GLY A 852 -29.73 -6.39 14.34
C GLY A 852 -29.06 -5.75 15.56
N GLN A 853 -27.83 -5.24 15.42
CA GLN A 853 -27.15 -4.50 16.48
C GLN A 853 -27.86 -3.17 16.81
N VAL A 854 -28.40 -2.49 15.79
CA VAL A 854 -29.10 -1.21 15.99
C VAL A 854 -30.56 -1.44 16.38
N LEU A 855 -31.20 -2.47 15.82
CA LEU A 855 -32.62 -2.79 15.95
C LEU A 855 -32.82 -4.23 16.44
N PRO A 856 -32.53 -4.51 17.72
CA PRO A 856 -32.54 -5.88 18.22
C PRO A 856 -33.94 -6.51 18.17
N GLN A 857 -34.98 -5.71 18.42
CA GLN A 857 -36.37 -6.15 18.32
C GLN A 857 -36.97 -5.92 16.93
N GLY A 858 -36.57 -4.84 16.25
CA GLY A 858 -37.11 -4.44 14.95
C GLY A 858 -36.65 -5.31 13.79
N VAL A 859 -35.50 -5.99 13.90
CA VAL A 859 -34.96 -6.81 12.79
C VAL A 859 -35.86 -7.99 12.44
N LEU A 860 -36.40 -8.72 13.42
CA LEU A 860 -37.33 -9.83 13.14
C LEU A 860 -38.67 -9.33 12.62
N VAL A 861 -39.14 -8.17 13.09
CA VAL A 861 -40.35 -7.51 12.55
C VAL A 861 -40.15 -7.11 11.08
N ALA A 862 -38.95 -6.63 10.74
CA ALA A 862 -38.61 -6.28 9.36
C ALA A 862 -38.52 -7.49 8.42
N LEU A 863 -38.23 -8.69 8.93
CA LEU A 863 -38.25 -9.92 8.13
C LEU A 863 -39.67 -10.41 7.79
N GLY A 864 -40.70 -9.90 8.47
CA GLY A 864 -42.10 -10.23 8.19
C GLY A 864 -42.48 -11.66 8.55
N SER A 865 -43.49 -12.21 7.86
CA SER A 865 -44.04 -13.56 8.12
C SER A 865 -43.04 -14.68 7.82
N ASP A 866 -42.06 -14.44 6.96
CA ASP A 866 -41.08 -15.43 6.51
C ASP A 866 -39.80 -15.45 7.36
N ALA A 867 -39.80 -14.76 8.51
CA ALA A 867 -38.62 -14.67 9.38
C ALA A 867 -38.00 -16.05 9.72
N ALA A 868 -38.82 -17.06 9.97
CA ALA A 868 -38.33 -18.42 10.28
C ALA A 868 -37.55 -19.06 9.13
N SER A 869 -38.02 -18.91 7.88
CA SER A 869 -37.34 -19.47 6.70
C SER A 869 -36.04 -18.72 6.38
N VAL A 870 -36.04 -17.40 6.60
CA VAL A 870 -34.83 -16.57 6.47
C VAL A 870 -33.78 -16.98 7.50
N LEU A 871 -34.16 -17.17 8.76
CA LEU A 871 -33.24 -17.61 9.81
C LEU A 871 -32.63 -18.99 9.50
N ALA A 872 -33.42 -19.93 8.98
CA ALA A 872 -32.90 -21.23 8.50
C ALA A 872 -31.94 -21.06 7.33
N SER A 873 -32.24 -20.15 6.40
CA SER A 873 -31.34 -19.83 5.28
C SER A 873 -30.01 -19.26 5.77
N ILE A 874 -30.01 -18.38 6.78
CA ILE A 874 -28.78 -17.81 7.37
C ILE A 874 -27.90 -18.91 7.98
N VAL A 875 -28.48 -19.92 8.64
CA VAL A 875 -27.72 -21.09 9.16
C VAL A 875 -26.99 -21.79 8.01
N SER A 876 -27.68 -22.07 6.90
CA SER A 876 -27.08 -22.67 5.71
C SER A 876 -25.99 -21.78 5.09
N LEU A 877 -26.18 -20.45 5.08
CA LEU A 877 -25.15 -19.53 4.61
C LEU A 877 -23.89 -19.53 5.49
N ILE A 878 -24.02 -19.68 6.82
CA ILE A 878 -22.86 -19.80 7.71
C ILE A 878 -22.08 -21.08 7.41
N GLU A 879 -22.76 -22.21 7.15
CA GLU A 879 -22.09 -23.44 6.73
C GLU A 879 -21.38 -23.27 5.39
N ALA A 880 -22.03 -22.63 4.41
CA ALA A 880 -21.44 -22.36 3.11
C ALA A 880 -20.22 -21.40 3.21
N CYS A 881 -20.15 -20.55 4.24
CA CYS A 881 -18.95 -19.74 4.52
C CYS A 881 -17.75 -20.61 4.92
N LEU A 882 -17.96 -21.70 5.66
CA LEU A 882 -16.88 -22.63 6.00
C LEU A 882 -16.33 -23.31 4.73
N GLU A 883 -17.22 -23.77 3.86
CA GLU A 883 -16.84 -24.41 2.58
C GLU A 883 -16.09 -23.46 1.64
N ALA A 884 -16.41 -22.17 1.69
CA ALA A 884 -15.77 -21.12 0.89
C ALA A 884 -14.58 -20.43 1.58
N ASP A 885 -14.12 -20.94 2.71
CA ASP A 885 -13.00 -20.38 3.49
C ASP A 885 -13.23 -18.89 3.87
N ASP A 886 -14.43 -18.56 4.35
CA ASP A 886 -14.87 -17.20 4.71
C ASP A 886 -15.14 -17.03 6.22
N ALA A 887 -14.08 -17.01 7.02
CA ALA A 887 -14.19 -16.83 8.47
C ALA A 887 -14.89 -15.52 8.87
N VAL A 888 -14.73 -14.45 8.08
CA VAL A 888 -15.34 -13.14 8.36
C VAL A 888 -16.86 -13.20 8.19
N GLY A 889 -17.36 -13.89 7.15
CA GLY A 889 -18.78 -14.16 6.96
C GLY A 889 -19.37 -14.99 8.09
N MET A 890 -18.68 -16.07 8.50
CA MET A 890 -19.10 -16.92 9.62
C MET A 890 -19.25 -16.12 10.91
N LYS A 891 -18.23 -15.32 11.25
CA LYS A 891 -18.25 -14.45 12.43
C LYS A 891 -19.48 -13.54 12.41
N ALA A 892 -19.74 -12.85 11.31
CA ALA A 892 -20.90 -11.96 11.19
C ALA A 892 -22.24 -12.71 11.39
N GLY A 893 -22.38 -13.90 10.80
CA GLY A 893 -23.57 -14.73 10.96
C GLY A 893 -23.79 -15.20 12.40
N PHE A 894 -22.75 -15.67 13.08
CA PHE A 894 -22.86 -16.04 14.50
C PHE A 894 -23.18 -14.82 15.38
N SER A 895 -22.51 -13.69 15.18
CA SER A 895 -22.78 -12.46 15.94
C SER A 895 -24.21 -11.94 15.73
N PHE A 896 -24.79 -12.12 14.54
CA PHE A 896 -26.22 -11.84 14.31
C PHE A 896 -27.09 -12.71 15.22
N PHE A 897 -26.83 -14.02 15.28
CA PHE A 897 -27.59 -14.92 16.15
C PHE A 897 -27.39 -14.67 17.64
N VAL A 898 -26.20 -14.26 18.10
CA VAL A 898 -25.99 -13.81 19.49
C VAL A 898 -26.97 -12.68 19.84
N GLY A 899 -27.13 -11.72 18.93
CA GLY A 899 -28.10 -10.65 19.04
C GLY A 899 -29.54 -11.18 19.14
N CYS A 900 -29.94 -12.07 18.24
CA CYS A 900 -31.28 -12.68 18.24
C CYS A 900 -31.55 -13.47 19.54
N ILE A 901 -30.60 -14.28 20.02
CA ILE A 901 -30.75 -15.07 21.24
C ILE A 901 -30.91 -14.16 22.46
N THR A 902 -30.12 -13.09 22.55
CA THR A 902 -30.16 -12.17 23.69
C THR A 902 -31.53 -11.51 23.85
N ASN A 903 -32.25 -11.28 22.75
CA ASN A 903 -33.54 -10.58 22.75
C ASN A 903 -34.76 -11.51 22.70
N PHE A 904 -34.64 -12.67 22.03
CA PHE A 904 -35.77 -13.58 21.78
C PHE A 904 -35.57 -14.98 22.34
N GLY A 905 -34.42 -15.28 22.96
CA GLY A 905 -34.13 -16.61 23.51
C GLY A 905 -35.09 -17.07 24.62
N GLY A 906 -35.88 -16.15 25.20
CA GLY A 906 -36.96 -16.48 26.13
C GLY A 906 -38.18 -17.11 25.46
N ASP A 907 -38.41 -16.90 24.17
CA ASP A 907 -39.54 -17.44 23.43
C ASP A 907 -39.45 -18.97 23.28
N GLU A 908 -40.54 -19.68 23.55
CA GLU A 908 -40.55 -21.15 23.56
C GLU A 908 -40.54 -21.75 22.15
N ALA A 909 -41.22 -21.13 21.19
CA ALA A 909 -41.26 -21.60 19.81
C ALA A 909 -39.90 -21.38 19.16
N PHE A 910 -39.32 -20.19 19.29
CA PHE A 910 -37.98 -19.88 18.78
C PHE A 910 -36.91 -20.81 19.39
N TYR A 911 -37.01 -21.11 20.67
CA TYR A 911 -36.07 -22.02 21.34
C TYR A 911 -36.19 -23.48 20.85
N LYS A 912 -37.39 -24.06 20.88
CA LYS A 912 -37.58 -25.48 20.57
C LYS A 912 -37.56 -25.77 19.08
N GLU A 913 -38.13 -24.90 18.26
CA GLU A 913 -38.32 -25.12 16.82
C GLU A 913 -37.11 -24.65 16.00
N PHE A 914 -36.26 -23.76 16.54
CA PHE A 914 -35.12 -23.21 15.80
C PHE A 914 -33.76 -23.34 16.51
N LEU A 915 -33.62 -22.83 17.73
CA LEU A 915 -32.31 -22.77 18.40
C LEU A 915 -31.70 -24.16 18.63
N LEU A 916 -32.49 -25.11 19.16
CA LEU A 916 -32.04 -26.48 19.42
C LEU A 916 -31.79 -27.31 18.14
N PRO A 917 -32.69 -27.36 17.14
CA PRO A 917 -32.49 -28.23 15.97
C PRO A 917 -31.53 -27.67 14.92
N HIS A 918 -31.31 -26.35 14.85
CA HIS A 918 -30.55 -25.74 13.76
C HIS A 918 -29.28 -25.00 14.24
N LEU A 919 -29.42 -24.04 15.15
CA LEU A 919 -28.29 -23.17 15.54
C LEU A 919 -27.28 -23.86 16.47
N LEU A 920 -27.77 -24.61 17.47
CA LEU A 920 -26.89 -25.31 18.42
C LEU A 920 -25.98 -26.35 17.73
N PRO A 921 -26.51 -27.25 16.86
CA PRO A 921 -25.67 -28.15 16.08
C PRO A 921 -24.62 -27.41 15.25
N LEU A 922 -25.01 -26.33 14.58
CA LEU A 922 -24.08 -25.51 13.79
C LEU A 922 -22.95 -24.94 14.66
N ALA A 923 -23.28 -24.27 15.76
CA ALA A 923 -22.30 -23.61 16.62
C ALA A 923 -21.32 -24.60 17.29
N PHE A 924 -21.75 -25.84 17.53
CA PHE A 924 -20.93 -26.85 18.19
C PHE A 924 -20.17 -27.77 17.20
N LEU A 925 -20.77 -28.16 16.08
CA LEU A 925 -20.18 -29.14 15.16
C LEU A 925 -19.31 -28.50 14.09
N CYS A 926 -19.60 -27.24 13.70
CA CYS A 926 -18.84 -26.54 12.67
C CYS A 926 -17.36 -26.36 13.05
N PRO A 927 -17.00 -25.96 14.30
CA PRO A 927 -15.60 -25.89 14.73
C PRO A 927 -14.84 -27.23 14.76
N ALA A 928 -15.55 -28.37 14.76
CA ALA A 928 -14.94 -29.69 14.76
C ALA A 928 -14.58 -30.18 13.34
N ARG A 929 -14.99 -29.47 12.28
CA ARG A 929 -14.71 -29.87 10.90
C ARG A 929 -13.27 -29.51 10.51
N PRO A 930 -12.57 -30.34 9.71
CA PRO A 930 -11.18 -30.08 9.29
C PRO A 930 -11.01 -28.80 8.47
N ALA A 931 -12.07 -28.32 7.82
CA ALA A 931 -12.06 -27.04 7.10
C ALA A 931 -11.94 -25.82 8.04
N PHE A 932 -12.22 -25.96 9.34
CA PHE A 932 -12.16 -24.87 10.32
C PHE A 932 -10.73 -24.73 10.88
N ARG A 933 -9.94 -23.82 10.32
CA ARG A 933 -8.50 -23.70 10.63
C ARG A 933 -8.23 -22.87 11.88
N LEU A 934 -8.00 -23.52 13.03
CA LEU A 934 -7.73 -22.83 14.31
C LEU A 934 -6.40 -22.07 14.36
N THR A 935 -5.47 -22.36 13.44
CA THR A 935 -4.21 -21.60 13.28
C THR A 935 -4.44 -20.21 12.70
N ASP A 936 -5.56 -19.99 12.01
CA ASP A 936 -5.95 -18.70 11.48
C ASP A 936 -6.65 -17.85 12.56
N ALA A 937 -6.16 -16.62 12.73
CA ALA A 937 -6.72 -15.66 13.68
C ALA A 937 -8.19 -15.31 13.38
N GLN A 938 -8.62 -15.30 12.11
CA GLN A 938 -10.00 -14.99 11.72
C GLN A 938 -10.97 -16.12 12.08
N PHE A 939 -10.58 -17.37 11.88
CA PHE A 939 -11.37 -18.53 12.31
C PHE A 939 -11.43 -18.62 13.84
N SER A 940 -10.35 -18.24 14.54
CA SER A 940 -10.39 -18.09 16.00
C SER A 940 -11.45 -17.07 16.45
N LEU A 941 -11.62 -15.96 15.73
CA LEU A 941 -12.68 -14.98 16.03
C LEU A 941 -14.08 -15.52 15.73
N ALA A 942 -14.26 -16.29 14.64
CA ALA A 942 -15.53 -16.94 14.35
C ALA A 942 -15.89 -17.99 15.42
N LEU A 943 -14.90 -18.72 15.95
CA LEU A 943 -15.08 -19.67 17.05
C LEU A 943 -15.56 -18.98 18.32
N ASN A 944 -15.01 -17.82 18.65
CA ASN A 944 -15.45 -17.05 19.82
C ASN A 944 -16.94 -16.68 19.72
N GLU A 945 -17.41 -16.30 18.53
CA GLU A 945 -18.83 -15.98 18.31
C GLU A 945 -19.72 -17.23 18.34
N ALA A 946 -19.25 -18.36 17.80
CA ALA A 946 -19.97 -19.64 17.94
C ALA A 946 -20.11 -20.05 19.41
N ALA A 947 -19.05 -19.90 20.21
CA ALA A 947 -19.09 -20.10 21.65
C ALA A 947 -20.04 -19.11 22.35
N SER A 948 -20.05 -17.84 21.92
CA SER A 948 -20.99 -16.83 22.41
C SER A 948 -22.45 -17.23 22.16
N CYS A 949 -22.77 -17.86 21.02
CA CYS A 949 -24.12 -18.38 20.78
C CYS A 949 -24.52 -19.42 21.84
N VAL A 950 -23.66 -20.42 22.11
CA VAL A 950 -23.94 -21.46 23.12
C VAL A 950 -24.09 -20.85 24.51
N PHE A 951 -23.22 -19.90 24.87
CA PHE A 951 -23.27 -19.20 26.15
C PHE A 951 -24.53 -18.33 26.29
N ALA A 952 -24.96 -17.66 25.21
CA ALA A 952 -26.17 -16.86 25.17
C ALA A 952 -27.43 -17.72 25.33
N ILE A 953 -27.49 -18.91 24.71
CA ILE A 953 -28.61 -19.84 24.87
C ILE A 953 -28.70 -20.31 26.33
N ASN A 954 -27.54 -20.65 26.94
CA ASN A 954 -27.48 -21.01 28.35
C ASN A 954 -27.94 -19.86 29.27
N SER A 955 -27.57 -18.63 28.94
CA SER A 955 -28.01 -17.44 29.69
C SER A 955 -29.53 -17.21 29.57
N ALA A 956 -30.13 -17.53 28.42
CA ALA A 956 -31.56 -17.32 28.18
C ALA A 956 -32.47 -18.40 28.81
N LYS A 957 -32.05 -19.67 28.85
CA LYS A 957 -32.89 -20.80 29.31
C LYS A 957 -32.39 -21.50 30.58
N GLY A 958 -31.18 -21.21 31.04
CA GLY A 958 -30.62 -21.72 32.28
C GLY A 958 -30.65 -23.24 32.39
N GLU A 959 -31.20 -23.76 33.50
CA GLU A 959 -31.21 -25.18 33.82
C GLU A 959 -31.88 -26.06 32.75
N VAL A 960 -32.89 -25.55 32.04
CA VAL A 960 -33.61 -26.29 31.00
C VAL A 960 -32.68 -26.65 29.83
N PHE A 961 -31.83 -25.70 29.42
CA PHE A 961 -30.85 -25.92 28.37
C PHE A 961 -29.70 -26.82 28.84
N GLN A 962 -29.28 -26.66 30.09
CA GLN A 962 -28.22 -27.48 30.69
C GLN A 962 -28.61 -28.95 30.78
N GLN A 963 -29.85 -29.25 31.17
CA GLN A 963 -30.38 -30.61 31.19
C GLN A 963 -30.42 -31.21 29.78
N TYR A 964 -30.90 -30.45 28.79
CA TYR A 964 -30.91 -30.88 27.38
C TYR A 964 -29.51 -31.15 26.84
N LEU A 965 -28.53 -30.26 27.09
CA LEU A 965 -27.15 -30.47 26.68
C LEU A 965 -26.55 -31.74 27.28
N ARG A 966 -26.75 -31.94 28.59
CA ARG A 966 -26.15 -33.06 29.34
C ARG A 966 -26.80 -34.41 29.02
N GLN A 967 -28.11 -34.45 28.83
CA GLN A 967 -28.86 -35.70 28.67
C GLN A 967 -29.12 -36.07 27.22
N ASN A 968 -29.21 -35.09 26.31
CA ASN A 968 -29.65 -35.32 24.94
C ASN A 968 -28.55 -34.99 23.92
N PHE A 969 -28.07 -33.75 23.89
CA PHE A 969 -27.23 -33.27 22.77
C PHE A 969 -25.78 -33.77 22.82
N LEU A 970 -25.05 -33.54 23.93
CA LEU A 970 -23.62 -33.90 24.03
C LEU A 970 -23.36 -35.42 24.00
N PRO A 971 -24.18 -36.28 24.65
CA PRO A 971 -24.01 -37.74 24.56
C PRO A 971 -24.13 -38.28 23.12
N GLN A 972 -24.86 -37.60 22.25
CA GLN A 972 -25.02 -37.99 20.84
C GLN A 972 -23.79 -37.65 19.98
N GLN A 973 -22.83 -36.87 20.49
CA GLN A 973 -21.64 -36.43 19.73
C GLN A 973 -20.41 -37.33 19.92
N ASN A 974 -20.58 -38.54 20.46
CA ASN A 974 -19.50 -39.51 20.74
C ASN A 974 -18.40 -38.98 21.69
N LEU A 975 -18.73 -38.01 22.56
CA LEU A 975 -17.80 -37.49 23.57
C LEU A 975 -17.74 -38.40 24.79
N SER A 976 -16.57 -38.52 25.42
CA SER A 976 -16.43 -39.24 26.69
C SER A 976 -17.16 -38.50 27.82
N THR A 977 -17.63 -39.23 28.83
CA THR A 977 -18.30 -38.64 30.01
C THR A 977 -17.44 -37.58 30.70
N GLN A 978 -16.11 -37.70 30.66
CA GLN A 978 -15.19 -36.72 31.23
C GLN A 978 -15.21 -35.39 30.46
N TYR A 979 -15.19 -35.43 29.12
CA TYR A 979 -15.25 -34.22 28.29
C TYR A 979 -16.62 -33.53 28.37
N ILE A 980 -17.70 -34.31 28.48
CA ILE A 980 -19.06 -33.76 28.68
C ILE A 980 -19.13 -32.98 30.00
N GLU A 981 -18.70 -33.58 31.12
CA GLU A 981 -18.73 -32.92 32.42
C GLU A 981 -17.78 -31.71 32.49
N LEU A 982 -16.63 -31.78 31.82
CA LEU A 982 -15.68 -30.67 31.73
C LEU A 982 -16.26 -29.47 30.95
N TYR A 983 -16.90 -29.73 29.79
CA TYR A 983 -17.57 -28.69 29.00
C TYR A 983 -18.74 -28.07 29.78
N MET A 984 -19.57 -28.90 30.42
CA MET A 984 -20.69 -28.43 31.24
C MET A 984 -20.23 -27.60 32.44
N ASN A 985 -19.19 -28.03 33.16
CA ASN A 985 -18.65 -27.28 34.30
C ASN A 985 -18.14 -25.90 33.87
N ARG A 986 -17.40 -25.83 32.75
CA ARG A 986 -16.91 -24.55 32.22
C ARG A 986 -18.04 -23.63 31.74
N LEU A 987 -19.07 -24.17 31.11
CA LEU A 987 -20.26 -23.40 30.73
C LEU A 987 -21.02 -22.82 31.93
N LEU A 988 -20.98 -23.49 33.10
CA LEU A 988 -21.67 -23.08 34.32
C LEU A 988 -20.89 -22.06 35.16
N THR A 989 -19.57 -22.19 35.21
CA THR A 989 -18.73 -21.50 36.21
C THR A 989 -17.91 -20.36 35.64
N SER A 990 -17.66 -20.35 34.33
CA SER A 990 -16.75 -19.42 33.69
C SER A 990 -17.48 -18.19 33.17
N SER A 991 -16.82 -17.03 33.16
CA SER A 991 -17.27 -15.85 32.42
C SER A 991 -17.18 -16.10 30.90
N LEU A 992 -17.87 -15.29 30.09
CA LEU A 992 -17.84 -15.44 28.63
C LEU A 992 -16.41 -15.48 28.03
N PRO A 993 -15.48 -14.58 28.41
CA PRO A 993 -14.10 -14.63 27.89
C PRO A 993 -13.36 -15.92 28.28
N GLU A 994 -13.52 -16.38 29.53
CA GLU A 994 -12.92 -17.62 30.01
C GLU A 994 -13.52 -18.85 29.32
N PHE A 995 -14.82 -18.82 29.01
CA PHE A 995 -15.49 -19.87 28.26
C PHE A 995 -15.02 -19.92 26.81
N GLN A 996 -14.85 -18.77 26.15
CA GLN A 996 -14.28 -18.70 24.79
C GLN A 996 -12.85 -19.25 24.73
N GLU A 997 -12.00 -18.87 25.70
CA GLU A 997 -10.65 -19.41 25.82
C GLU A 997 -10.64 -20.93 26.04
N PHE A 998 -11.53 -21.41 26.91
CA PHE A 998 -11.74 -22.84 27.12
C PHE A 998 -12.16 -23.55 25.82
N VAL A 999 -13.14 -23.01 25.09
CA VAL A 999 -13.64 -23.61 23.84
C VAL A 999 -12.53 -23.69 22.79
N LYS A 1000 -11.66 -22.68 22.69
CA LYS A 1000 -10.51 -22.71 21.80
C LYS A 1000 -9.57 -23.88 22.14
N ASN A 1001 -9.25 -24.06 23.42
CA ASN A 1001 -8.40 -25.16 23.88
C ASN A 1001 -9.09 -26.52 23.70
N PHE A 1002 -10.41 -26.59 23.92
CA PHE A 1002 -11.22 -27.78 23.73
C PHE A 1002 -11.11 -28.27 22.28
N TYR A 1003 -11.39 -27.43 21.27
CA TYR A 1003 -11.29 -27.85 19.87
C TYR A 1003 -9.85 -28.09 19.41
N SER A 1004 -8.88 -27.35 19.95
CA SER A 1004 -7.45 -27.58 19.65
C SER A 1004 -6.94 -28.95 20.13
N SER A 1005 -7.67 -29.63 21.03
CA SER A 1005 -7.31 -30.97 21.49
C SER A 1005 -7.78 -32.09 20.56
N PHE A 1006 -8.62 -31.78 19.57
CA PHE A 1006 -9.17 -32.72 18.59
C PHE A 1006 -8.54 -32.60 17.19
N HIS A 1007 -7.78 -31.52 16.94
CA HIS A 1007 -6.97 -31.30 15.74
C HIS A 1007 -5.50 -31.63 16.03
#